data_AF-A0A1A7NXP5-F1
#
_entry.id   AF-A0A1A7NXP5-F1
#
_cell.length_a   1.000
_cell.length_b   1.000
_cell.length_c   1.000
_cell.angle_alpha   90.00
_cell.angle_beta   90.00
_cell.angle_gamma   90.00
#
_symmetry.space_group_name_H-M   'P 1'
#
loop_
_entity.id
_entity.type
_entity.pdbx_description
1 polymer ?
#
loop_
_entity_poly.entity_id
_entity_poly.type
_entity_poly.pdbx_seq_one_letter_code
_entity_poly.pdbx_strand_id
1 'polypeptide(L)'
;TGDAAPTTALPEVSVDTTALDNAIEAAKQSVTEANNAISGADKDDNGLITPTEKAEVTKAIDDVDTKKEAAQEEYEKIKAELTPEQQSEYQAKIDAIQAPEDKVNVNDLDADGYSDSVEDSVGSDKNSTSSTPKTVAEDLYNQAKAALKDAEDLKTSLGPKYNSSEIDQLQEKLDQLNELKEQALSVTQNVRTDDGKDKLEQDINALAFTLPEVNDLKDSVWSETNTSRLQNKEYGRVEPETIGTRLVDETGVAWRELVIPAAKVGVKNIDNNNAIETLQPINDWVYTVYENTHGGRIRYKVDNEGNLIIQIDENKAKALFGNDMETLKLSAKDGTELNYYLLLNATQAEAKFAAASIEVSDNEGIFNNTISDSPNISSTDDTQWSNIVVKYRGTPIDGSYMKLVIVDQATNQEVWSGNKVVTGGTNGLVTFNASSVTLEDGHTYLLKAAVSDASGNVDEEVNPFISSRPITIDTTAPTLNYELKENSDGTASLVVKPVGEKVYYLRVEGDGTNNDIIKQSASNKGDSYKDNGLVSSIEIKESDLANKNIFYFVADEAGNKYEIPKGNFVKLHRLTNDLTPDIAPNANTYLSSDKNGQSSDGASPYKATNSNDIIVMIPSSDDKQEFRGSINFDEGRASGDGNRILNLNTADGDDTISATYMYGKVSVDTGTGNDTFTLSRGIYGEGGDSSYSDQTVSMGEGDDKFEITGTTGRNGSMDYSATKVSMGSGNDIVSVGGTIFSSDVGGQIRSGYFDLGQGDDIFSSATLRAWKRTASGNSGSNVLNLGKGHDQVTINGDVVGVTLIASRDSSDIRITGTVEDGAVFYLGNGNDVVTIAEGYSIADVNVRSSFYGDLRGAKERVDLLKSHLTNPNANWYDGIHFVNSESQIASEESNPDVTAVTFGDRPVIHLGNGDNTLEISKGVYYADISSGNGKDLIKLSGADGAAQIHKQDYIVGTAIDTGAGNDRIELTNVLERSNTINSGDGNDVIVVKGVVGREANTMSTETTINGGEGIDELIWDSSNYTFNYGSGSSAMKVDNTIEQIQFNGDNNVVAFNFDGFKEGNASVLVYATNEGTGNKVRLATADWTPKSGQNYFDATNYTATASGTTKADIGGLQKYEYSKNGVTVNLYVETSEVNVEWY
;
A
#
# COMPACT_ATOMS: atom_id res chain seq x y z
N THR A 1 32.79 107.54 10.15
CA THR A 1 32.07 106.70 11.13
C THR A 1 31.41 105.57 10.38
N GLY A 2 31.90 104.34 10.56
CA GLY A 2 31.44 103.14 9.87
C GLY A 2 32.42 102.66 8.79
N ASP A 3 33.50 102.03 9.23
CA ASP A 3 34.47 101.29 8.42
C ASP A 3 33.84 99.93 8.05
N ALA A 4 33.69 99.62 6.76
CA ALA A 4 33.23 98.32 6.29
C ALA A 4 34.41 97.61 5.62
N ALA A 5 34.99 96.67 6.36
CA ALA A 5 36.08 95.82 5.91
C ALA A 5 35.64 94.87 4.78
N PRO A 6 36.54 94.52 3.84
CA PRO A 6 36.27 93.52 2.82
C PRO A 6 36.34 92.12 3.45
N THR A 7 35.29 91.31 3.25
CA THR A 7 35.30 89.88 3.52
C THR A 7 36.15 89.18 2.47
N THR A 8 37.34 88.74 2.87
CA THR A 8 38.15 87.76 2.15
C THR A 8 37.38 86.45 2.06
N ALA A 9 37.03 86.02 0.84
CA ALA A 9 36.60 84.65 0.58
C ALA A 9 37.73 83.70 1.00
N LEU A 10 37.43 82.81 1.95
CA LEU A 10 38.29 81.71 2.34
C LEU A 10 38.47 80.77 1.12
N PRO A 11 39.65 80.14 0.95
CA PRO A 11 39.82 79.12 -0.08
C PRO A 11 38.83 77.97 0.18
N GLU A 12 38.07 77.58 -0.85
CA GLU A 12 37.34 76.31 -0.84
C GLU A 12 38.37 75.19 -0.64
N VAL A 13 38.34 74.54 0.52
CA VAL A 13 39.07 73.31 0.75
C VAL A 13 38.30 72.23 -0.01
N SER A 14 38.75 71.90 -1.22
CA SER A 14 38.20 70.75 -1.94
C SER A 14 38.63 69.48 -1.19
N VAL A 15 37.68 68.82 -0.53
CA VAL A 15 37.89 67.47 0.02
C VAL A 15 38.17 66.53 -1.13
N ASP A 16 39.19 65.69 -1.00
CA ASP A 16 39.49 64.66 -2.01
C ASP A 16 38.50 63.50 -1.86
N THR A 17 37.47 63.48 -2.70
CA THR A 17 36.42 62.44 -2.70
C THR A 17 36.73 61.29 -3.65
N THR A 18 37.87 61.33 -4.34
CA THR A 18 38.19 60.41 -5.45
C THR A 18 38.07 58.94 -5.06
N ALA A 19 38.51 58.57 -3.84
CA ALA A 19 38.42 57.20 -3.35
C ALA A 19 36.97 56.73 -3.11
N LEU A 20 36.13 57.59 -2.52
CA LEU A 20 34.71 57.31 -2.29
C LEU A 20 33.92 57.23 -3.60
N ASP A 21 34.16 58.17 -4.52
CA ASP A 21 33.50 58.17 -5.83
C ASP A 21 33.83 56.87 -6.61
N ASN A 22 35.09 56.42 -6.57
CA ASN A 22 35.50 55.15 -7.17
C ASN A 22 34.86 53.93 -6.49
N ALA A 23 34.71 53.93 -5.17
CA ALA A 23 34.09 52.83 -4.43
C ALA A 23 32.58 52.73 -4.73
N ILE A 24 31.88 53.87 -4.82
CA ILE A 24 30.46 53.92 -5.19
C ILE A 24 30.25 53.44 -6.64
N GLU A 25 31.09 53.87 -7.59
CA GLU A 25 30.99 53.39 -8.98
C GLU A 25 31.30 51.89 -9.09
N ALA A 26 32.28 51.38 -8.33
CA ALA A 26 32.56 49.94 -8.27
C ALA A 26 31.36 49.14 -7.74
N ALA A 27 30.66 49.66 -6.73
CA ALA A 27 29.47 49.02 -6.17
C ALA A 27 28.24 49.07 -7.10
N LYS A 28 28.08 50.15 -7.87
CA LYS A 28 27.06 50.19 -8.95
C LYS A 28 27.38 49.23 -10.09
N GLN A 29 28.66 49.10 -10.42
CA GLN A 29 29.11 48.16 -11.43
C GLN A 29 28.82 46.72 -11.00
N SER A 30 29.06 46.35 -9.74
CA SER A 30 28.71 45.02 -9.22
C SER A 30 27.20 44.74 -9.27
N VAL A 31 26.33 45.73 -9.08
CA VAL A 31 24.87 45.55 -9.29
C VAL A 31 24.55 45.19 -10.74
N THR A 32 25.25 45.80 -11.71
CA THR A 32 25.08 45.47 -13.12
C THR A 32 25.58 44.06 -13.43
N GLU A 33 26.72 43.67 -12.85
CA GLU A 33 27.29 42.33 -12.97
C GLU A 33 26.39 41.27 -12.35
N ALA A 34 25.80 41.52 -11.18
CA ALA A 34 24.82 40.63 -10.55
C ALA A 34 23.54 40.46 -11.39
N ASN A 35 22.99 41.54 -11.95
CA ASN A 35 21.82 41.45 -12.85
C ASN A 35 22.13 40.67 -14.13
N ASN A 36 23.34 40.82 -14.68
CA ASN A 36 23.78 40.05 -15.84
C ASN A 36 23.96 38.57 -15.47
N ALA A 37 24.48 38.26 -14.28
CA ALA A 37 24.61 36.89 -13.79
C ALA A 37 23.23 36.22 -13.61
N ILE A 38 22.25 36.92 -13.02
CA ILE A 38 20.87 36.42 -12.90
C ILE A 38 20.24 36.16 -14.27
N SER A 39 20.43 37.09 -15.22
CA SER A 39 19.83 36.99 -16.56
C SER A 39 20.51 35.96 -17.46
N GLY A 40 21.75 35.60 -17.14
CA GLY A 40 22.55 34.59 -17.86
C GLY A 40 22.96 33.44 -16.95
N ALA A 41 22.08 33.07 -16.02
CA ALA A 41 22.32 32.00 -15.06
C ALA A 41 22.43 30.64 -15.76
N ASP A 42 21.54 30.39 -16.73
CA ASP A 42 21.65 29.30 -17.70
C ASP A 42 22.71 29.69 -18.75
N LYS A 43 23.94 29.19 -18.57
CA LYS A 43 25.08 29.66 -19.39
C LYS A 43 25.16 29.01 -20.76
N ASP A 44 24.56 27.84 -20.91
CA ASP A 44 24.57 27.05 -22.13
C ASP A 44 23.22 27.05 -22.87
N ASP A 45 22.24 27.80 -22.37
CA ASP A 45 20.90 28.03 -22.97
C ASP A 45 20.14 26.70 -23.13
N ASN A 46 20.32 25.80 -22.15
CA ASN A 46 19.78 24.43 -22.16
C ASN A 46 18.46 24.31 -21.36
N GLY A 47 18.04 25.37 -20.66
CA GLY A 47 16.85 25.42 -19.81
C GLY A 47 17.04 24.85 -18.39
N LEU A 48 18.27 24.51 -18.02
CA LEU A 48 18.67 23.90 -16.76
C LEU A 48 19.64 24.81 -16.01
N ILE A 49 19.63 24.69 -14.68
CA ILE A 49 20.40 25.49 -13.75
C ILE A 49 21.04 24.54 -12.76
N THR A 50 22.36 24.44 -12.83
CA THR A 50 23.17 23.63 -11.93
C THR A 50 23.49 24.37 -10.62
N PRO A 51 23.89 23.67 -9.54
CA PRO A 51 24.40 24.30 -8.33
C PRO A 51 25.61 25.21 -8.59
N THR A 52 26.42 24.89 -9.59
CA THR A 52 27.61 25.68 -9.96
C THR A 52 27.20 27.04 -10.53
N GLU A 53 26.25 27.06 -11.45
CA GLU A 53 25.71 28.30 -12.02
C GLU A 53 24.99 29.14 -10.97
N LYS A 54 24.21 28.50 -10.12
CA LYS A 54 23.57 29.14 -8.97
C LYS A 54 24.59 29.76 -8.01
N ALA A 55 25.71 29.08 -7.74
CA ALA A 55 26.77 29.60 -6.87
C ALA A 55 27.46 30.84 -7.46
N GLU A 56 27.60 30.93 -8.79
CA GLU A 56 28.15 32.12 -9.44
C GLU A 56 27.20 33.32 -9.38
N VAL A 57 25.89 33.09 -9.52
CA VAL A 57 24.85 34.11 -9.27
C VAL A 57 24.92 34.60 -7.83
N THR A 58 24.97 33.68 -6.87
CA THR A 58 25.04 34.00 -5.44
C THR A 58 26.30 34.83 -5.13
N LYS A 59 27.46 34.44 -5.67
CA LYS A 59 28.70 35.18 -5.51
C LYS A 59 28.64 36.60 -6.08
N ALA A 60 28.00 36.78 -7.24
CA ALA A 60 27.84 38.11 -7.84
C ALA A 60 26.91 39.01 -7.00
N ILE A 61 25.89 38.43 -6.36
CA ILE A 61 25.01 39.12 -5.41
C ILE A 61 25.78 39.50 -4.14
N ASP A 62 26.55 38.58 -3.53
CA ASP A 62 27.37 38.84 -2.33
C ASP A 62 28.46 39.90 -2.58
N ASP A 63 29.02 39.95 -3.79
CA ASP A 63 29.98 40.98 -4.19
C ASP A 63 29.34 42.39 -4.15
N VAL A 64 28.03 42.55 -4.37
CA VAL A 64 27.33 43.84 -4.24
C VAL A 64 27.41 44.36 -2.80
N ASP A 65 27.10 43.51 -1.83
CA ASP A 65 27.12 43.88 -0.42
C ASP A 65 28.55 44.18 0.04
N THR A 66 29.51 43.37 -0.38
CA THR A 66 30.94 43.60 -0.10
C THR A 66 31.43 44.94 -0.65
N LYS A 67 31.03 45.31 -1.88
CA LYS A 67 31.40 46.60 -2.49
C LYS A 67 30.66 47.77 -1.86
N LYS A 68 29.41 47.58 -1.42
CA LYS A 68 28.65 48.57 -0.68
C LYS A 68 29.27 48.87 0.68
N GLU A 69 29.71 47.84 1.40
CA GLU A 69 30.46 48.00 2.65
C GLU A 69 31.77 48.78 2.45
N ALA A 70 32.54 48.45 1.40
CA ALA A 70 33.75 49.20 1.06
C ALA A 70 33.47 50.70 0.75
N ALA A 71 32.35 50.99 0.08
CA ALA A 71 31.91 52.37 -0.14
C ALA A 71 31.51 53.07 1.18
N GLN A 72 30.87 52.35 2.10
CA GLN A 72 30.54 52.86 3.45
C GLN A 72 31.81 53.14 4.27
N GLU A 73 32.84 52.28 4.20
CA GLU A 73 34.11 52.49 4.88
C GLU A 73 34.87 53.74 4.37
N GLU A 74 34.93 53.93 3.05
CA GLU A 74 35.54 55.13 2.46
C GLU A 74 34.75 56.39 2.82
N TYR A 75 33.42 56.31 2.89
CA TYR A 75 32.57 57.40 3.35
C TYR A 75 32.92 57.79 4.79
N GLU A 76 32.99 56.83 5.71
CA GLU A 76 33.31 57.12 7.12
C GLU A 76 34.71 57.71 7.32
N LYS A 77 35.70 57.37 6.47
CA LYS A 77 37.05 57.96 6.51
C LYS A 77 37.05 59.47 6.25
N ILE A 78 36.22 59.95 5.32
CA ILE A 78 36.20 61.36 4.90
C ILE A 78 35.00 62.16 5.41
N LYS A 79 34.02 61.50 6.05
CA LYS A 79 32.76 62.10 6.52
C LYS A 79 32.95 63.36 7.36
N ALA A 80 33.95 63.38 8.23
CA ALA A 80 34.26 64.52 9.10
C ALA A 80 34.75 65.77 8.32
N GLU A 81 35.19 65.59 7.07
CA GLU A 81 35.68 66.65 6.19
C GLU A 81 34.59 67.15 5.22
N LEU A 82 33.50 66.39 5.03
CA LEU A 82 32.36 66.74 4.17
C LEU A 82 31.39 67.74 4.82
N THR A 83 30.73 68.57 4.01
CA THR A 83 29.60 69.40 4.49
C THR A 83 28.37 68.54 4.81
N PRO A 84 27.43 69.02 5.65
CA PRO A 84 26.20 68.26 5.96
C PRO A 84 25.37 67.87 4.72
N GLU A 85 25.37 68.73 3.69
CA GLU A 85 24.70 68.45 2.41
C GLU A 85 25.41 67.33 1.64
N GLN A 86 26.75 67.36 1.57
CA GLN A 86 27.54 66.30 0.94
C GLN A 86 27.44 64.97 1.69
N GLN A 87 27.39 64.99 3.02
CA GLN A 87 27.19 63.79 3.84
C GLN A 87 25.87 63.11 3.52
N SER A 88 24.80 63.88 3.38
CA SER A 88 23.47 63.37 3.05
C SER A 88 23.41 62.84 1.61
N GLU A 89 24.05 63.53 0.67
CA GLU A 89 24.09 63.12 -0.73
C GLU A 89 24.86 61.80 -0.92
N TYR A 90 26.03 61.65 -0.31
CA TYR A 90 26.84 60.43 -0.43
C TYR A 90 26.21 59.24 0.29
N GLN A 91 25.63 59.44 1.48
CA GLN A 91 24.91 58.37 2.17
C GLN A 91 23.70 57.90 1.35
N ALA A 92 22.92 58.82 0.76
CA ALA A 92 21.80 58.45 -0.11
C ALA A 92 22.25 57.66 -1.36
N LYS A 93 23.41 57.99 -1.93
CA LYS A 93 24.01 57.24 -3.06
C LYS A 93 24.42 55.82 -2.64
N ILE A 94 24.93 55.63 -1.42
CA ILE A 94 25.29 54.31 -0.88
C ILE A 94 24.05 53.50 -0.53
N ASP A 95 23.06 54.13 0.12
CA ASP A 95 21.80 53.48 0.51
C ASP A 95 20.99 53.01 -0.70
N ALA A 96 21.08 53.73 -1.82
CA ALA A 96 20.44 53.38 -3.09
C ALA A 96 21.07 52.16 -3.80
N ILE A 97 22.26 51.70 -3.37
CA ILE A 97 22.85 50.45 -3.85
C ILE A 97 22.15 49.29 -3.15
N GLN A 98 21.38 48.52 -3.91
CA GLN A 98 20.66 47.34 -3.43
C GLN A 98 21.06 46.13 -4.27
N ALA A 99 21.35 45.02 -3.61
CA ALA A 99 21.52 43.75 -4.28
C ALA A 99 20.20 43.32 -4.96
N PRO A 100 20.25 42.78 -6.18
CA PRO A 100 19.06 42.26 -6.83
C PRO A 100 18.53 41.00 -6.12
N GLU A 101 17.23 40.76 -6.24
CA GLU A 101 16.58 39.56 -5.68
C GLU A 101 16.99 38.32 -6.46
N ASP A 102 17.38 37.28 -5.73
CA ASP A 102 17.78 36.00 -6.29
C ASP A 102 16.55 35.20 -6.75
N LYS A 103 16.38 35.08 -8.07
CA LYS A 103 15.22 34.42 -8.72
C LYS A 103 15.59 33.13 -9.45
N VAL A 104 16.83 32.68 -9.30
CA VAL A 104 17.37 31.52 -10.00
C VAL A 104 17.15 30.29 -9.14
N ASN A 105 16.45 29.26 -9.62
CA ASN A 105 16.29 28.00 -8.87
C ASN A 105 17.10 26.91 -9.55
N VAL A 106 17.79 26.09 -8.76
CA VAL A 106 18.43 24.87 -9.26
C VAL A 106 17.33 23.90 -9.68
N ASN A 107 17.43 23.36 -10.89
CA ASN A 107 16.51 22.36 -11.44
C ASN A 107 17.24 21.21 -12.17
N ASP A 108 18.56 21.15 -12.03
CA ASP A 108 19.47 20.08 -12.44
C ASP A 108 20.53 19.97 -11.33
N LEU A 109 20.17 19.25 -10.26
CA LEU A 109 20.91 19.28 -8.99
C LEU A 109 22.28 18.58 -9.09
N ASP A 110 22.39 17.54 -9.89
CA ASP A 110 23.61 16.76 -10.05
C ASP A 110 24.44 17.15 -11.30
N ALA A 111 23.92 18.06 -12.14
CA ALA A 111 24.53 18.54 -13.37
C ALA A 111 24.69 17.44 -14.44
N ASP A 112 23.76 16.50 -14.52
CA ASP A 112 23.73 15.45 -15.55
C ASP A 112 23.01 15.90 -16.84
N GLY A 113 22.32 17.04 -16.79
CA GLY A 113 21.60 17.65 -17.91
C GLY A 113 20.19 17.09 -18.13
N TYR A 114 19.63 16.35 -17.17
CA TYR A 114 18.21 16.09 -17.03
C TYR A 114 17.63 17.03 -15.97
N SER A 115 16.38 17.45 -16.15
CA SER A 115 15.73 18.26 -15.10
C SER A 115 15.26 17.36 -13.97
N ASP A 116 15.39 17.80 -12.72
CA ASP A 116 14.92 17.11 -11.51
C ASP A 116 13.46 16.63 -11.64
N SER A 117 12.59 17.42 -12.31
CA SER A 117 11.18 17.06 -12.53
C SER A 117 10.98 15.87 -13.47
N VAL A 118 11.84 15.72 -14.48
CA VAL A 118 11.81 14.58 -15.41
C VAL A 118 12.33 13.34 -14.70
N GLU A 119 13.39 13.49 -13.91
CA GLU A 119 13.96 12.42 -13.12
C GLU A 119 12.98 11.88 -12.08
N ASP A 120 12.33 12.76 -11.32
CA ASP A 120 11.27 12.40 -10.38
C ASP A 120 10.12 11.64 -11.09
N SER A 121 9.77 12.02 -12.32
CA SER A 121 8.67 11.40 -13.07
C SER A 121 8.95 9.96 -13.56
N VAL A 122 10.24 9.58 -13.65
CA VAL A 122 10.66 8.24 -14.12
C VAL A 122 11.37 7.42 -13.05
N GLY A 123 11.48 7.93 -11.82
CA GLY A 123 12.15 7.24 -10.72
C GLY A 123 13.68 7.24 -10.81
N SER A 124 14.28 8.25 -11.46
CA SER A 124 15.73 8.49 -11.42
C SER A 124 16.13 9.29 -10.17
N ASP A 125 17.29 9.00 -9.58
CA ASP A 125 17.86 9.75 -8.45
C ASP A 125 18.55 11.05 -8.92
N LYS A 126 17.81 12.16 -8.83
CA LYS A 126 18.29 13.53 -9.11
C LYS A 126 19.49 14.03 -8.31
N ASN A 127 19.98 13.25 -7.35
CA ASN A 127 21.20 13.59 -6.60
C ASN A 127 22.44 12.85 -7.14
N SER A 128 22.30 12.07 -8.20
CA SER A 128 23.31 11.11 -8.63
C SER A 128 23.46 11.08 -10.15
N THR A 129 24.56 11.63 -10.65
CA THR A 129 24.93 11.62 -12.09
C THR A 129 25.03 10.24 -12.75
N SER A 130 24.92 9.17 -11.95
CA SER A 130 24.94 7.78 -12.39
C SER A 130 23.54 7.16 -12.50
N SER A 131 22.51 7.85 -11.99
CA SER A 131 21.11 7.54 -12.18
C SER A 131 20.52 8.64 -13.04
N THR A 132 20.24 8.33 -14.30
CA THR A 132 19.55 9.20 -15.24
C THR A 132 18.33 8.47 -15.83
N PRO A 133 17.37 9.15 -16.49
CA PRO A 133 16.29 8.51 -17.24
C PRO A 133 16.78 7.44 -18.22
N LYS A 134 17.98 7.64 -18.80
CA LYS A 134 18.61 6.65 -19.66
C LYS A 134 19.04 5.42 -18.88
N THR A 135 19.68 5.57 -17.73
CA THR A 135 20.12 4.40 -16.95
C THR A 135 18.94 3.58 -16.44
N VAL A 136 17.82 4.22 -16.05
CA VAL A 136 16.58 3.53 -15.69
C VAL A 136 16.02 2.76 -16.89
N ALA A 137 15.99 3.39 -18.08
CA ALA A 137 15.56 2.71 -19.30
C ALA A 137 16.53 1.59 -19.73
N GLU A 138 17.83 1.76 -19.53
CA GLU A 138 18.86 0.74 -19.78
C GLU A 138 18.75 -0.44 -18.82
N ASP A 139 18.41 -0.21 -17.56
CA ASP A 139 18.16 -1.26 -16.57
C ASP A 139 16.90 -2.06 -16.91
N LEU A 140 15.81 -1.38 -17.27
CA LEU A 140 14.60 -2.05 -17.77
C LEU A 140 14.86 -2.81 -19.07
N TYR A 141 15.66 -2.24 -19.97
CA TYR A 141 16.12 -2.93 -21.18
C TYR A 141 16.99 -4.15 -20.84
N ASN A 142 17.87 -4.08 -19.86
CA ASN A 142 18.69 -5.20 -19.40
C ASN A 142 17.83 -6.30 -18.74
N GLN A 143 16.79 -5.91 -17.99
CA GLN A 143 15.78 -6.84 -17.46
C GLN A 143 14.98 -7.50 -18.58
N ALA A 144 14.52 -6.73 -19.58
CA ALA A 144 13.86 -7.28 -20.77
C ALA A 144 14.79 -8.22 -21.55
N LYS A 145 16.08 -7.88 -21.66
CA LYS A 145 17.09 -8.74 -22.28
C LYS A 145 17.34 -10.02 -21.48
N ALA A 146 17.32 -9.94 -20.15
CA ALA A 146 17.38 -11.10 -19.28
C ALA A 146 16.12 -11.96 -19.44
N ALA A 147 14.93 -11.37 -19.47
CA ALA A 147 13.68 -12.08 -19.72
C ALA A 147 13.64 -12.75 -21.10
N LEU A 148 14.12 -12.07 -22.15
CA LEU A 148 14.30 -12.67 -23.48
C LEU A 148 15.28 -13.84 -23.42
N LYS A 149 16.41 -13.66 -22.72
CA LYS A 149 17.39 -14.73 -22.54
C LYS A 149 16.80 -15.90 -21.76
N ASP A 150 16.00 -15.65 -20.73
CA ASP A 150 15.32 -16.68 -19.94
C ASP A 150 14.28 -17.41 -20.80
N ALA A 151 13.56 -16.70 -21.65
CA ALA A 151 12.64 -17.29 -22.63
C ALA A 151 13.40 -18.14 -23.67
N GLU A 152 14.55 -17.67 -24.17
CA GLU A 152 15.40 -18.41 -25.10
C GLU A 152 16.11 -19.60 -24.44
N ASP A 153 16.55 -19.47 -23.21
CA ASP A 153 17.17 -20.51 -22.40
C ASP A 153 16.13 -21.56 -22.04
N LEU A 154 14.92 -21.15 -21.64
CA LEU A 154 13.79 -22.05 -21.43
C LEU A 154 13.48 -22.78 -22.73
N LYS A 155 13.30 -22.06 -23.84
CA LYS A 155 13.10 -22.64 -25.18
C LYS A 155 14.23 -23.59 -25.61
N THR A 156 15.46 -23.34 -25.20
CA THR A 156 16.62 -24.21 -25.48
C THR A 156 16.62 -25.43 -24.56
N SER A 157 16.28 -25.25 -23.28
CA SER A 157 16.22 -26.30 -22.26
C SER A 157 15.08 -27.29 -22.51
N LEU A 158 13.96 -26.80 -23.07
CA LEU A 158 12.81 -27.58 -23.52
C LEU A 158 13.14 -28.43 -24.77
N GLY A 159 14.24 -28.12 -25.48
CA GLY A 159 14.69 -28.88 -26.65
C GLY A 159 14.05 -28.42 -27.98
N PRO A 160 14.35 -29.08 -29.12
CA PRO A 160 13.91 -28.63 -30.46
C PRO A 160 12.42 -28.86 -30.76
N LYS A 161 11.63 -29.17 -29.73
CA LYS A 161 10.37 -29.88 -29.77
C LYS A 161 9.53 -29.37 -28.60
N TYR A 162 8.39 -28.70 -28.84
CA TYR A 162 7.54 -28.06 -27.81
C TYR A 162 6.10 -28.61 -27.74
N ASN A 163 5.57 -28.88 -26.55
CA ASN A 163 4.15 -29.25 -26.29
C ASN A 163 3.30 -28.06 -25.78
N SER A 164 1.97 -28.20 -25.67
CA SER A 164 1.06 -27.09 -25.31
C SER A 164 1.39 -26.42 -23.97
N SER A 165 1.66 -27.19 -22.91
CA SER A 165 1.98 -26.62 -21.59
C SER A 165 3.34 -25.90 -21.59
N GLU A 166 4.30 -26.39 -22.39
CA GLU A 166 5.58 -25.72 -22.59
C GLU A 166 5.44 -24.44 -23.42
N ILE A 167 4.52 -24.42 -24.39
CA ILE A 167 4.17 -23.18 -25.11
C ILE A 167 3.50 -22.18 -24.17
N ASP A 168 2.62 -22.60 -23.25
CA ASP A 168 2.01 -21.71 -22.26
C ASP A 168 3.07 -21.11 -21.32
N GLN A 169 4.04 -21.90 -20.87
CA GLN A 169 5.19 -21.39 -20.09
C GLN A 169 6.05 -20.39 -20.89
N LEU A 170 6.25 -20.63 -22.18
CA LEU A 170 6.94 -19.68 -23.05
C LEU A 170 6.10 -18.43 -23.36
N GLN A 171 4.77 -18.54 -23.34
CA GLN A 171 3.84 -17.42 -23.50
C GLN A 171 3.89 -16.52 -22.26
N GLU A 172 3.89 -17.09 -21.05
CA GLU A 172 4.07 -16.32 -19.81
C GLU A 172 5.38 -15.53 -19.83
N LYS A 173 6.48 -16.14 -20.31
CA LYS A 173 7.77 -15.45 -20.48
C LYS A 173 7.73 -14.37 -21.56
N LEU A 174 6.96 -14.57 -22.63
CA LEU A 174 6.75 -13.56 -23.67
C LEU A 174 5.95 -12.36 -23.13
N ASP A 175 4.96 -12.60 -22.26
CA ASP A 175 4.16 -11.54 -21.65
C ASP A 175 5.01 -10.71 -20.68
N GLN A 176 5.81 -11.35 -19.83
CA GLN A 176 6.82 -10.69 -18.99
C GLN A 176 7.81 -9.84 -19.82
N LEU A 177 8.28 -10.36 -20.95
CA LEU A 177 9.14 -9.61 -21.87
C LEU A 177 8.41 -8.38 -22.46
N ASN A 178 7.15 -8.52 -22.87
CA ASN A 178 6.39 -7.42 -23.46
C ASN A 178 6.10 -6.31 -22.46
N GLU A 179 5.73 -6.66 -21.21
CA GLU A 179 5.52 -5.69 -20.14
C GLU A 179 6.79 -4.88 -19.85
N LEU A 180 7.93 -5.54 -19.68
CA LEU A 180 9.21 -4.87 -19.46
C LEU A 180 9.63 -3.98 -20.64
N LYS A 181 9.31 -4.39 -21.88
CA LYS A 181 9.53 -3.54 -23.06
C LYS A 181 8.64 -2.31 -23.07
N GLU A 182 7.37 -2.43 -22.69
CA GLU A 182 6.46 -1.29 -22.60
C GLU A 182 6.92 -0.29 -21.53
N GLN A 183 7.34 -0.78 -20.36
CA GLN A 183 7.93 0.05 -19.30
C GLN A 183 9.21 0.73 -19.79
N ALA A 184 10.13 -0.01 -20.41
CA ALA A 184 11.37 0.56 -20.96
C ALA A 184 11.11 1.62 -22.03
N LEU A 185 10.15 1.38 -22.95
CA LEU A 185 9.76 2.35 -23.98
C LEU A 185 9.12 3.60 -23.39
N SER A 186 8.31 3.46 -22.33
CA SER A 186 7.70 4.58 -21.60
C SER A 186 8.78 5.50 -21.00
N VAL A 187 9.75 4.93 -20.28
CA VAL A 187 10.87 5.71 -19.71
C VAL A 187 11.75 6.32 -20.80
N THR A 188 11.97 5.59 -21.91
CA THR A 188 12.77 6.07 -23.04
C THR A 188 12.20 7.36 -23.67
N GLN A 189 10.90 7.63 -23.52
CA GLN A 189 10.32 8.90 -24.00
C GLN A 189 10.97 10.13 -23.34
N ASN A 190 11.44 9.99 -22.11
CA ASN A 190 12.10 11.03 -21.32
C ASN A 190 13.62 11.07 -21.50
N VAL A 191 14.21 10.13 -22.25
CA VAL A 191 15.65 10.15 -22.60
C VAL A 191 15.89 11.21 -23.68
N ARG A 192 16.96 12.00 -23.54
CA ARG A 192 17.31 13.01 -24.53
C ARG A 192 17.83 12.37 -25.82
N THR A 193 17.60 13.01 -26.97
CA THR A 193 18.01 12.48 -28.28
C THR A 193 19.54 12.37 -28.44
N ASP A 194 20.29 13.31 -27.87
CA ASP A 194 21.75 13.33 -27.85
C ASP A 194 22.36 12.33 -26.85
N ASP A 195 21.58 11.86 -25.87
CA ASP A 195 21.95 10.77 -24.97
C ASP A 195 21.60 9.37 -25.51
N GLY A 196 21.23 9.27 -26.80
CA GLY A 196 21.10 7.97 -27.48
C GLY A 196 19.71 7.33 -27.42
N LYS A 197 18.66 8.11 -27.17
CA LYS A 197 17.25 7.69 -27.23
C LYS A 197 16.94 6.76 -28.41
N ASP A 198 17.19 7.21 -29.64
CA ASP A 198 16.84 6.47 -30.86
C ASP A 198 17.48 5.08 -30.91
N LYS A 199 18.73 4.98 -30.41
CA LYS A 199 19.49 3.74 -30.34
C LYS A 199 18.87 2.78 -29.33
N LEU A 200 18.46 3.30 -28.17
CA LEU A 200 17.82 2.53 -27.11
C LEU A 200 16.42 2.06 -27.53
N GLU A 201 15.60 2.93 -28.11
CA GLU A 201 14.29 2.54 -28.68
C GLU A 201 14.43 1.45 -29.74
N GLN A 202 15.44 1.57 -30.61
CA GLN A 202 15.74 0.55 -31.61
C GLN A 202 16.14 -0.77 -30.97
N ASP A 203 17.01 -0.74 -29.96
CA ASP A 203 17.51 -1.93 -29.28
C ASP A 203 16.39 -2.62 -28.46
N ILE A 204 15.50 -1.87 -27.79
CA ILE A 204 14.31 -2.39 -27.10
C ILE A 204 13.33 -3.03 -28.11
N ASN A 205 13.03 -2.35 -29.21
CA ASN A 205 12.12 -2.91 -30.23
C ASN A 205 12.71 -4.13 -30.95
N ALA A 206 14.05 -4.25 -31.01
CA ALA A 206 14.73 -5.41 -31.55
C ALA A 206 14.64 -6.65 -30.64
N LEU A 207 14.26 -6.50 -29.36
CA LEU A 207 13.94 -7.63 -28.49
C LEU A 207 12.63 -8.27 -28.97
N ALA A 208 12.76 -9.37 -29.71
CA ALA A 208 11.63 -10.11 -30.24
C ALA A 208 11.81 -11.58 -29.91
N PHE A 209 10.82 -12.14 -29.22
CA PHE A 209 10.74 -13.57 -28.97
C PHE A 209 9.66 -14.16 -29.87
N THR A 210 10.01 -15.19 -30.63
CA THR A 210 9.05 -15.93 -31.46
C THR A 210 8.71 -17.22 -30.77
N LEU A 211 7.43 -17.35 -30.41
CA LEU A 211 6.89 -18.60 -29.90
C LEU A 211 7.07 -19.69 -30.97
N PRO A 212 7.65 -20.83 -30.60
CA PRO A 212 7.68 -21.97 -31.50
C PRO A 212 6.25 -22.48 -31.69
N GLU A 213 5.98 -23.06 -32.86
CA GLU A 213 4.78 -23.86 -33.04
C GLU A 213 4.91 -25.15 -32.22
N VAL A 214 3.79 -25.64 -31.67
CA VAL A 214 3.73 -26.95 -31.03
C VAL A 214 4.25 -28.00 -32.01
N ASN A 215 5.40 -28.59 -31.71
CA ASN A 215 6.14 -29.49 -32.60
C ASN A 215 6.93 -30.59 -31.85
N ASP A 216 6.83 -30.67 -30.51
CA ASP A 216 7.31 -31.85 -29.78
C ASP A 216 6.48 -33.04 -30.19
N LEU A 217 7.18 -34.13 -30.44
CA LEU A 217 6.62 -35.41 -30.82
C LEU A 217 6.04 -36.19 -29.63
N LYS A 218 6.12 -35.68 -28.39
CA LYS A 218 5.08 -36.03 -27.39
C LYS A 218 3.67 -35.74 -27.92
N ASP A 219 3.57 -34.81 -28.88
CA ASP A 219 2.41 -34.51 -29.72
C ASP A 219 2.64 -34.69 -31.25
N SER A 220 3.49 -35.62 -31.71
CA SER A 220 3.40 -36.05 -33.12
C SER A 220 3.42 -37.56 -33.36
N VAL A 221 2.21 -38.03 -33.65
CA VAL A 221 1.79 -38.91 -34.75
C VAL A 221 2.78 -40.02 -35.12
N TRP A 222 2.73 -41.09 -34.35
CA TRP A 222 3.02 -42.43 -34.86
C TRP A 222 1.96 -42.80 -35.91
N SER A 223 2.34 -43.06 -37.17
CA SER A 223 1.42 -43.62 -38.18
C SER A 223 1.59 -45.14 -38.27
N GLU A 224 0.53 -45.91 -38.04
CA GLU A 224 0.49 -47.32 -38.43
C GLU A 224 0.01 -47.48 -39.88
N THR A 225 0.59 -48.46 -40.57
CA THR A 225 0.18 -48.85 -41.91
C THR A 225 -0.93 -49.89 -41.87
N ASN A 226 -2.03 -49.55 -42.56
CA ASN A 226 -3.16 -50.37 -43.01
C ASN A 226 -4.37 -50.57 -42.06
N THR A 227 -5.13 -49.50 -41.80
CA THR A 227 -6.45 -49.17 -42.43
C THR A 227 -7.14 -48.02 -41.66
N SER A 228 -7.76 -47.08 -42.38
CA SER A 228 -7.82 -45.66 -42.01
C SER A 228 -9.17 -45.12 -41.49
N ARG A 229 -9.15 -44.26 -40.43
CA ARG A 229 -9.70 -42.88 -40.37
C ARG A 229 -9.45 -42.23 -38.98
N LEU A 230 -8.88 -41.01 -38.98
CA LEU A 230 -8.60 -40.13 -37.84
C LEU A 230 -9.27 -38.77 -38.07
N GLN A 231 -9.78 -38.12 -37.02
CA GLN A 231 -9.82 -36.65 -36.91
C GLN A 231 -9.84 -36.23 -35.43
N ASN A 232 -8.86 -35.37 -35.12
CA ASN A 232 -8.50 -34.66 -33.89
C ASN A 232 -8.92 -35.30 -32.54
N LYS A 233 -7.98 -36.00 -31.88
CA LYS A 233 -8.15 -36.66 -30.56
C LYS A 233 -6.81 -36.72 -29.82
N GLU A 234 -6.80 -36.11 -28.64
CA GLU A 234 -5.70 -35.94 -27.67
C GLU A 234 -5.05 -37.24 -27.13
N TYR A 235 -5.48 -38.44 -27.55
CA TYR A 235 -4.82 -39.70 -27.19
C TYR A 235 -5.00 -40.72 -28.33
N GLY A 236 -3.88 -41.13 -28.94
CA GLY A 236 -3.83 -42.13 -29.99
C GLY A 236 -4.04 -43.55 -29.44
N ARG A 237 -5.15 -44.16 -29.84
CA ARG A 237 -5.54 -45.55 -29.53
C ARG A 237 -4.79 -46.52 -30.45
N VAL A 238 -3.97 -47.41 -29.89
CA VAL A 238 -3.57 -48.66 -30.56
C VAL A 238 -4.75 -49.63 -30.42
N GLU A 239 -5.39 -50.02 -31.52
CA GLU A 239 -6.36 -51.12 -31.51
C GLU A 239 -5.60 -52.44 -31.34
N PRO A 240 -6.05 -53.38 -30.48
CA PRO A 240 -5.26 -54.57 -30.16
C PRO A 240 -5.02 -55.42 -31.40
N GLU A 241 -3.81 -56.00 -31.55
CA GLU A 241 -3.74 -57.35 -32.11
C GLU A 241 -4.75 -58.16 -31.29
N THR A 242 -5.77 -58.70 -31.95
CA THR A 242 -6.68 -59.64 -31.30
C THR A 242 -5.87 -60.90 -31.02
N ILE A 243 -5.15 -60.94 -29.89
CA ILE A 243 -4.61 -62.20 -29.38
C ILE A 243 -5.85 -62.96 -28.91
N GLY A 244 -6.39 -63.79 -29.79
CA GLY A 244 -7.59 -64.60 -29.58
C GLY A 244 -7.42 -65.71 -28.53
N THR A 245 -6.71 -65.44 -27.43
CA THR A 245 -6.55 -66.35 -26.31
C THR A 245 -7.55 -65.99 -25.23
N ARG A 246 -8.60 -66.80 -25.14
CA ARG A 246 -9.53 -66.86 -24.01
C ARG A 246 -8.72 -67.14 -22.73
N LEU A 247 -8.59 -66.14 -21.86
CA LEU A 247 -7.81 -66.24 -20.61
C LEU A 247 -8.56 -66.97 -19.49
N VAL A 248 -9.86 -67.29 -19.68
CA VAL A 248 -10.69 -68.02 -18.72
C VAL A 248 -11.48 -69.12 -19.45
N ASP A 249 -11.15 -70.39 -19.19
CA ASP A 249 -12.05 -71.50 -19.50
C ASP A 249 -13.02 -71.75 -18.34
N GLU A 250 -14.12 -72.46 -18.61
CA GLU A 250 -15.18 -72.78 -17.65
C GLU A 250 -14.72 -73.69 -16.48
N THR A 251 -13.42 -73.99 -16.34
CA THR A 251 -12.90 -74.96 -15.38
C THR A 251 -11.99 -74.39 -14.28
N GLY A 252 -11.86 -73.07 -14.15
CA GLY A 252 -11.35 -72.45 -12.92
C GLY A 252 -9.88 -72.76 -12.60
N VAL A 253 -8.97 -72.65 -13.59
CA VAL A 253 -7.53 -72.78 -13.34
C VAL A 253 -6.89 -71.39 -13.18
N ALA A 254 -6.26 -71.19 -12.03
CA ALA A 254 -5.60 -69.95 -11.62
C ALA A 254 -4.26 -69.71 -12.36
N TRP A 255 -3.93 -68.42 -12.54
CA TRP A 255 -2.62 -67.87 -12.92
C TRP A 255 -2.02 -68.37 -14.24
N ARG A 256 -2.47 -67.84 -15.39
CA ARG A 256 -1.65 -67.85 -16.62
C ARG A 256 -0.97 -66.50 -16.79
N GLU A 257 0.36 -66.50 -16.75
CA GLU A 257 1.16 -65.37 -17.22
C GLU A 257 1.03 -65.29 -18.75
N LEU A 258 0.60 -64.14 -19.25
CA LEU A 258 0.62 -63.84 -20.67
C LEU A 258 1.96 -63.20 -21.00
N VAL A 259 2.80 -63.93 -21.73
CA VAL A 259 4.09 -63.42 -22.21
C VAL A 259 3.91 -62.90 -23.63
N ILE A 260 4.11 -61.60 -23.81
CA ILE A 260 4.15 -60.93 -25.11
C ILE A 260 5.63 -60.76 -25.49
N PRO A 261 6.13 -61.48 -26.50
CA PRO A 261 7.53 -61.38 -26.89
C PRO A 261 7.89 -59.97 -27.36
N ALA A 262 9.11 -59.50 -27.07
CA ALA A 262 9.59 -58.15 -27.39
C ALA A 262 9.34 -57.76 -28.87
N ALA A 263 9.55 -58.70 -29.79
CA ALA A 263 9.33 -58.51 -31.23
C ALA A 263 7.86 -58.26 -31.63
N LYS A 264 6.90 -58.59 -30.76
CA LYS A 264 5.46 -58.42 -30.96
C LYS A 264 4.86 -57.21 -30.24
N VAL A 265 5.60 -56.58 -29.33
CA VAL A 265 5.16 -55.35 -28.66
C VAL A 265 5.10 -54.17 -29.66
N GLY A 266 5.86 -54.24 -30.76
CA GLY A 266 5.65 -53.41 -31.93
C GLY A 266 6.20 -51.98 -31.85
N VAL A 267 7.16 -51.71 -30.96
CA VAL A 267 7.79 -50.38 -30.86
C VAL A 267 8.77 -50.18 -32.04
N LYS A 268 8.40 -49.35 -33.02
CA LYS A 268 9.24 -49.03 -34.19
C LYS A 268 9.44 -47.53 -34.31
N ASN A 269 10.70 -47.08 -34.29
CA ASN A 269 11.07 -45.69 -34.54
C ASN A 269 10.83 -45.29 -36.01
N ILE A 270 9.95 -44.31 -36.27
CA ILE A 270 9.55 -43.89 -37.64
C ILE A 270 10.67 -43.13 -38.38
N ASP A 271 11.60 -42.50 -37.67
CA ASP A 271 12.69 -41.75 -38.32
C ASP A 271 13.75 -42.67 -38.94
N ASN A 272 13.74 -43.97 -38.58
CA ASN A 272 14.76 -44.91 -39.04
C ASN A 272 14.23 -46.29 -39.48
N ASN A 273 12.92 -46.41 -39.73
CA ASN A 273 12.13 -47.46 -40.40
C ASN A 273 12.60 -48.95 -40.40
N ASN A 274 13.55 -49.38 -39.57
CA ASN A 274 14.15 -50.72 -39.57
C ASN A 274 14.69 -51.21 -38.21
N ALA A 275 14.72 -50.38 -37.16
CA ALA A 275 15.12 -50.83 -35.81
C ALA A 275 13.88 -51.05 -34.93
N ILE A 276 13.69 -52.29 -34.48
CA ILE A 276 12.75 -52.64 -33.41
C ILE A 276 13.46 -52.31 -32.10
N GLU A 277 12.93 -51.37 -31.32
CA GLU A 277 13.43 -51.11 -29.97
C GLU A 277 12.77 -52.07 -28.97
N THR A 278 13.51 -52.44 -27.92
CA THR A 278 13.00 -53.32 -26.85
C THR A 278 12.54 -52.51 -25.64
N LEU A 279 11.61 -53.04 -24.85
CA LEU A 279 11.21 -52.41 -23.60
C LEU A 279 12.34 -52.45 -22.57
N GLN A 280 12.42 -51.42 -21.72
CA GLN A 280 13.34 -51.40 -20.58
C GLN A 280 12.90 -52.44 -19.53
N PRO A 281 13.82 -53.25 -18.95
CA PRO A 281 13.46 -54.25 -17.96
C PRO A 281 12.83 -53.65 -16.71
N ILE A 282 11.79 -54.31 -16.20
CA ILE A 282 11.11 -54.00 -14.95
C ILE A 282 11.17 -55.28 -14.12
N ASN A 283 12.04 -55.31 -13.11
CA ASN A 283 12.35 -56.53 -12.36
C ASN A 283 11.26 -56.93 -11.35
N ASP A 284 10.53 -55.94 -10.83
CA ASP A 284 9.43 -56.13 -9.88
C ASP A 284 8.07 -56.10 -10.58
N TRP A 285 7.07 -56.74 -9.99
CA TRP A 285 5.70 -56.67 -10.49
C TRP A 285 5.09 -55.30 -10.19
N VAL A 286 4.59 -54.64 -11.23
CA VAL A 286 3.92 -53.35 -11.15
C VAL A 286 2.44 -53.55 -11.43
N TYR A 287 1.57 -53.09 -10.54
CA TYR A 287 0.14 -53.01 -10.82
C TYR A 287 -0.14 -51.79 -11.70
N THR A 288 -1.12 -51.91 -12.60
CA THR A 288 -1.62 -50.76 -13.37
C THR A 288 -2.23 -49.70 -12.42
N VAL A 289 -2.04 -48.42 -12.74
CA VAL A 289 -2.32 -47.29 -11.82
C VAL A 289 -3.80 -46.90 -11.83
N TYR A 290 -4.35 -46.50 -10.68
CA TYR A 290 -5.78 -46.23 -10.44
C TYR A 290 -6.23 -44.78 -10.73
N GLU A 291 -5.45 -43.99 -11.46
CA GLU A 291 -5.61 -42.52 -11.40
C GLU A 291 -6.93 -42.02 -12.01
N ASN A 292 -7.49 -42.67 -13.04
CA ASN A 292 -8.72 -42.17 -13.69
C ASN A 292 -9.72 -43.32 -13.98
N THR A 293 -10.60 -43.63 -13.04
CA THR A 293 -11.83 -44.46 -13.14
C THR A 293 -11.76 -45.93 -13.58
N HIS A 294 -10.69 -46.46 -14.19
CA HIS A 294 -10.71 -47.82 -14.79
C HIS A 294 -9.31 -48.51 -14.86
N GLY A 295 -8.72 -48.94 -13.75
CA GLY A 295 -7.44 -49.66 -13.76
C GLY A 295 -7.09 -50.42 -12.48
N GLY A 296 -6.05 -51.27 -12.53
CA GLY A 296 -5.43 -51.92 -11.35
C GLY A 296 -5.74 -53.41 -11.17
N ARG A 297 -6.33 -54.07 -12.17
CA ARG A 297 -6.74 -55.49 -12.13
C ARG A 297 -5.68 -56.43 -12.68
N ILE A 298 -4.64 -55.88 -13.29
CA ILE A 298 -3.48 -56.63 -13.77
C ILE A 298 -2.21 -56.09 -13.14
N ARG A 299 -1.23 -56.97 -13.03
CA ARG A 299 0.16 -56.61 -12.79
C ARG A 299 1.01 -57.04 -13.96
N TYR A 300 2.04 -56.29 -14.24
CA TYR A 300 2.96 -56.55 -15.33
C TYR A 300 4.41 -56.36 -14.89
N LYS A 301 5.32 -56.93 -15.67
CA LYS A 301 6.76 -56.70 -15.58
C LYS A 301 7.40 -56.92 -16.95
N VAL A 302 8.64 -56.49 -17.11
CA VAL A 302 9.40 -56.64 -18.36
C VAL A 302 10.68 -57.39 -18.03
N ASP A 303 10.91 -58.53 -18.70
CA ASP A 303 12.13 -59.30 -18.48
C ASP A 303 13.37 -58.65 -19.12
N ASN A 304 14.55 -59.22 -18.87
CA ASN A 304 15.81 -58.68 -19.36
C ASN A 304 15.96 -58.74 -20.88
N GLU A 305 15.13 -59.54 -21.54
CA GLU A 305 15.05 -59.69 -22.99
C GLU A 305 14.02 -58.72 -23.61
N GLY A 306 13.34 -57.90 -22.80
CA GLY A 306 12.37 -56.90 -23.22
C GLY A 306 10.97 -57.46 -23.50
N ASN A 307 10.67 -58.69 -23.06
CA ASN A 307 9.34 -59.28 -23.19
C ASN A 307 8.43 -58.76 -22.08
N LEU A 308 7.18 -58.45 -22.43
CA LEU A 308 6.17 -57.99 -21.49
C LEU A 308 5.41 -59.19 -20.91
N ILE A 309 5.43 -59.33 -19.59
CA ILE A 309 4.75 -60.41 -18.86
C ILE A 309 3.60 -59.80 -18.08
N ILE A 310 2.38 -60.29 -18.31
CA ILE A 310 1.15 -59.77 -17.70
C ILE A 310 0.45 -60.87 -16.89
N GLN A 311 -0.10 -60.50 -15.75
CA GLN A 311 -0.85 -61.40 -14.88
C GLN A 311 -2.09 -60.69 -14.30
N ILE A 312 -3.22 -61.40 -14.27
CA ILE A 312 -4.51 -60.85 -13.82
C ILE A 312 -4.75 -61.19 -12.34
N ASP A 313 -5.19 -60.20 -11.56
CA ASP A 313 -5.68 -60.38 -10.19
C ASP A 313 -7.13 -60.89 -10.22
N GLU A 314 -7.35 -62.12 -9.74
CA GLU A 314 -8.64 -62.79 -9.81
C GLU A 314 -9.76 -62.08 -9.04
N ASN A 315 -9.45 -61.42 -7.91
CA ASN A 315 -10.45 -60.75 -7.08
C ASN A 315 -10.85 -59.40 -7.68
N LYS A 316 -9.90 -58.68 -8.27
CA LYS A 316 -10.16 -57.43 -9.00
C LYS A 316 -10.79 -57.67 -10.38
N ALA A 317 -10.45 -58.78 -11.04
CA ALA A 317 -11.04 -59.15 -12.33
C ALA A 317 -12.53 -59.53 -12.22
N LYS A 318 -13.00 -60.03 -11.06
CA LYS A 318 -14.42 -60.26 -10.77
C LYS A 318 -15.26 -58.96 -10.72
N ALA A 319 -14.64 -57.80 -10.80
CA ALA A 319 -15.30 -56.51 -10.91
C ALA A 319 -15.27 -55.93 -12.34
N LEU A 320 -14.76 -56.67 -13.34
CA LEU A 320 -14.68 -56.21 -14.74
C LEU A 320 -16.08 -56.05 -15.32
N PHE A 321 -16.36 -54.92 -15.97
CA PHE A 321 -17.59 -54.74 -16.73
C PHE A 321 -17.36 -54.06 -18.07
N GLY A 322 -17.87 -54.67 -19.15
CA GLY A 322 -17.66 -54.18 -20.52
C GLY A 322 -16.20 -54.32 -20.96
N ASN A 323 -15.78 -53.47 -21.90
CA ASN A 323 -14.39 -53.39 -22.31
C ASN A 323 -13.68 -52.44 -21.33
N ASP A 324 -12.91 -53.01 -20.41
CA ASP A 324 -12.10 -52.25 -19.47
C ASP A 324 -10.69 -52.07 -20.04
N MET A 325 -10.09 -50.90 -19.88
CA MET A 325 -8.83 -50.56 -20.53
C MET A 325 -7.75 -50.33 -19.48
N GLU A 326 -6.86 -51.30 -19.35
CA GLU A 326 -5.74 -51.24 -18.42
C GLU A 326 -4.55 -50.55 -19.09
N THR A 327 -4.03 -49.49 -18.47
CA THR A 327 -2.85 -48.79 -18.96
C THR A 327 -1.59 -49.28 -18.26
N LEU A 328 -0.65 -49.82 -19.03
CA LEU A 328 0.69 -50.14 -18.56
C LEU A 328 1.61 -48.97 -18.90
N LYS A 329 2.19 -48.35 -17.87
CA LYS A 329 3.27 -47.37 -18.02
C LYS A 329 4.58 -48.13 -18.23
N LEU A 330 5.09 -48.10 -19.45
CA LEU A 330 6.32 -48.78 -19.87
C LEU A 330 7.31 -47.74 -20.35
N SER A 331 8.57 -48.13 -20.50
CA SER A 331 9.57 -47.31 -21.18
C SER A 331 10.24 -48.12 -22.27
N ALA A 332 10.46 -47.52 -23.44
CA ALA A 332 11.42 -48.05 -24.39
C ALA A 332 12.82 -47.96 -23.78
N LYS A 333 13.77 -48.75 -24.29
CA LYS A 333 15.15 -48.80 -23.80
C LYS A 333 15.88 -47.44 -23.85
N ASP A 334 15.44 -46.52 -24.70
CA ASP A 334 15.97 -45.16 -24.82
C ASP A 334 15.40 -44.18 -23.78
N GLY A 335 14.51 -44.65 -22.88
CA GLY A 335 13.87 -43.85 -21.84
C GLY A 335 12.53 -43.25 -22.24
N THR A 336 12.06 -43.45 -23.48
CA THR A 336 10.76 -42.94 -23.93
C THR A 336 9.63 -43.61 -23.16
N GLU A 337 8.79 -42.82 -22.50
CA GLU A 337 7.60 -43.31 -21.81
C GLU A 337 6.52 -43.74 -22.81
N LEU A 338 5.99 -44.93 -22.61
CA LEU A 338 4.98 -45.56 -23.45
C LEU A 338 3.78 -45.93 -22.59
N ASN A 339 2.59 -45.57 -23.06
CA ASN A 339 1.34 -46.06 -22.51
C ASN A 339 0.85 -47.22 -23.37
N TYR A 340 0.99 -48.44 -22.87
CA TYR A 340 0.48 -49.63 -23.54
C TYR A 340 -0.90 -49.94 -22.99
N TYR A 341 -1.93 -49.78 -23.81
CA TYR A 341 -3.32 -49.99 -23.42
C TYR A 341 -3.73 -51.44 -23.70
N LEU A 342 -4.12 -52.15 -22.66
CA LEU A 342 -4.65 -53.50 -22.74
C LEU A 342 -6.17 -53.47 -22.55
N LEU A 343 -6.90 -53.92 -23.56
CA LEU A 343 -8.36 -54.05 -23.45
C LEU A 343 -8.73 -55.40 -22.83
N LEU A 344 -9.33 -55.36 -21.65
CA LEU A 344 -9.97 -56.49 -20.97
C LEU A 344 -11.47 -56.49 -21.30
N ASN A 345 -11.92 -57.43 -22.13
CA ASN A 345 -13.34 -57.56 -22.45
C ASN A 345 -14.04 -58.51 -21.47
N ALA A 346 -14.91 -57.98 -20.62
CA ALA A 346 -15.94 -58.75 -19.95
C ALA A 346 -17.19 -58.84 -20.84
N THR A 347 -17.77 -60.03 -20.96
CA THR A 347 -19.03 -60.21 -21.69
C THR A 347 -20.12 -59.30 -21.08
N GLN A 348 -20.84 -58.54 -21.93
CA GLN A 348 -21.81 -57.47 -21.58
C GLN A 348 -22.95 -57.81 -20.59
N ALA A 349 -23.00 -59.00 -20.02
CA ALA A 349 -24.12 -59.46 -19.20
C ALA A 349 -24.17 -58.87 -17.77
N GLU A 350 -23.20 -58.07 -17.29
CA GLU A 350 -23.08 -57.72 -15.85
C GLU A 350 -22.72 -56.26 -15.52
N ALA A 351 -23.49 -55.26 -15.99
CA ALA A 351 -23.20 -53.82 -15.77
C ALA A 351 -23.26 -53.39 -14.31
N LYS A 352 -22.10 -53.25 -13.65
CA LYS A 352 -22.05 -52.69 -12.29
C LYS A 352 -22.41 -51.19 -12.32
N PHE A 353 -23.31 -50.81 -11.43
CA PHE A 353 -23.87 -49.48 -11.26
C PHE A 353 -22.85 -48.54 -10.57
N ALA A 354 -22.52 -47.38 -11.18
CA ALA A 354 -21.47 -46.44 -10.69
C ALA A 354 -21.73 -44.97 -11.09
N ALA A 355 -21.17 -44.00 -10.34
CA ALA A 355 -21.18 -42.58 -10.68
C ALA A 355 -20.30 -42.27 -11.92
N ALA A 356 -20.63 -41.22 -12.69
CA ALA A 356 -19.97 -40.95 -13.98
C ALA A 356 -19.55 -39.50 -14.23
N SER A 357 -20.38 -38.51 -13.89
CA SER A 357 -20.02 -37.08 -13.92
C SER A 357 -20.82 -36.31 -12.88
N ILE A 358 -20.31 -35.15 -12.47
CA ILE A 358 -20.98 -34.21 -11.56
C ILE A 358 -21.13 -32.91 -12.31
N GLU A 359 -22.35 -32.38 -12.35
CA GLU A 359 -22.72 -31.13 -13.00
C GLU A 359 -23.35 -30.18 -11.99
N VAL A 360 -22.75 -29.01 -11.84
CA VAL A 360 -23.29 -27.92 -11.02
C VAL A 360 -23.89 -26.88 -11.96
N SER A 361 -25.13 -26.49 -11.67
CA SER A 361 -25.78 -25.38 -12.39
C SER A 361 -25.45 -24.10 -11.64
N ASP A 362 -24.98 -23.10 -12.38
CA ASP A 362 -25.04 -21.71 -11.93
C ASP A 362 -26.41 -21.16 -12.32
N ASN A 363 -27.22 -20.89 -11.30
CA ASN A 363 -28.55 -20.32 -11.47
C ASN A 363 -28.69 -18.91 -10.90
N GLU A 364 -27.61 -18.31 -10.43
CA GLU A 364 -27.56 -16.92 -9.98
C GLU A 364 -27.15 -16.01 -11.17
N GLY A 365 -26.91 -14.72 -10.96
CA GLY A 365 -26.32 -13.84 -11.97
C GLY A 365 -27.00 -13.73 -13.33
N ILE A 366 -26.21 -13.30 -14.32
CA ILE A 366 -26.64 -13.11 -15.73
C ILE A 366 -26.36 -14.33 -16.62
N PHE A 367 -25.50 -15.24 -16.16
CA PHE A 367 -25.19 -16.47 -16.89
C PHE A 367 -26.15 -17.60 -16.47
N ASN A 368 -26.24 -18.63 -17.31
CA ASN A 368 -27.00 -19.84 -17.00
C ASN A 368 -26.19 -21.00 -17.56
N ASN A 369 -25.11 -21.30 -16.86
CA ASN A 369 -24.07 -22.21 -17.33
C ASN A 369 -24.01 -23.46 -16.44
N THR A 370 -23.53 -24.55 -17.03
CA THR A 370 -23.13 -25.74 -16.29
C THR A 370 -21.62 -25.67 -16.08
N ILE A 371 -21.19 -25.53 -14.83
CA ILE A 371 -19.82 -25.16 -14.45
C ILE A 371 -18.81 -26.28 -14.82
N SER A 372 -19.23 -27.54 -14.79
CA SER A 372 -18.32 -28.70 -14.80
C SER A 372 -17.90 -29.27 -16.16
N ASP A 373 -18.63 -28.95 -17.24
CA ASP A 373 -18.40 -29.54 -18.58
C ASP A 373 -17.64 -28.60 -19.53
N SER A 374 -17.38 -27.35 -19.11
CA SER A 374 -16.71 -26.33 -19.93
C SER A 374 -15.25 -26.16 -19.47
N PRO A 375 -14.25 -26.20 -20.37
CA PRO A 375 -12.85 -26.11 -19.97
C PRO A 375 -12.45 -24.78 -19.29
N ASN A 376 -13.27 -23.74 -19.41
CA ASN A 376 -12.90 -22.34 -19.16
C ASN A 376 -13.69 -21.64 -18.03
N ILE A 377 -14.40 -22.36 -17.16
CA ILE A 377 -15.16 -21.75 -16.05
C ILE A 377 -14.73 -22.39 -14.74
N SER A 378 -14.15 -21.61 -13.84
CA SER A 378 -13.65 -22.05 -12.52
C SER A 378 -14.19 -21.25 -11.33
N SER A 379 -14.94 -20.17 -11.58
CA SER A 379 -15.59 -19.32 -10.57
C SER A 379 -17.09 -19.17 -10.85
N THR A 380 -17.87 -18.80 -9.82
CA THR A 380 -19.32 -18.53 -9.90
C THR A 380 -19.79 -17.62 -8.76
N ASP A 381 -20.82 -16.80 -9.02
CA ASP A 381 -21.53 -15.97 -8.02
C ASP A 381 -22.62 -16.74 -7.25
N ASP A 382 -22.96 -17.96 -7.67
CA ASP A 382 -24.01 -18.77 -7.06
C ASP A 382 -23.57 -19.37 -5.72
N THR A 383 -24.04 -18.74 -4.63
CA THR A 383 -23.82 -19.20 -3.23
C THR A 383 -24.79 -20.30 -2.79
N GLN A 384 -25.77 -20.69 -3.61
CA GLN A 384 -26.84 -21.65 -3.26
C GLN A 384 -27.07 -22.73 -4.32
N TRP A 385 -26.20 -23.74 -4.33
CA TRP A 385 -26.30 -24.84 -5.29
C TRP A 385 -27.55 -25.73 -5.09
N SER A 386 -28.61 -25.34 -5.78
CA SER A 386 -29.94 -25.94 -5.67
C SER A 386 -30.15 -27.15 -6.59
N ASN A 387 -29.31 -27.27 -7.64
CA ASN A 387 -29.41 -28.30 -8.67
C ASN A 387 -28.04 -28.86 -9.08
N ILE A 388 -27.60 -29.89 -8.36
CA ILE A 388 -26.38 -30.65 -8.69
C ILE A 388 -26.80 -31.98 -9.32
N VAL A 389 -26.34 -32.25 -10.53
CA VAL A 389 -26.67 -33.47 -11.29
C VAL A 389 -25.49 -34.42 -11.25
N VAL A 390 -25.70 -35.61 -10.69
CA VAL A 390 -24.75 -36.72 -10.80
C VAL A 390 -25.26 -37.69 -11.85
N LYS A 391 -24.61 -37.74 -13.01
CA LYS A 391 -24.88 -38.77 -14.02
C LYS A 391 -24.26 -40.08 -13.57
N TYR A 392 -24.93 -41.20 -13.84
CA TYR A 392 -24.46 -42.54 -13.49
C TYR A 392 -24.51 -43.49 -14.69
N ARG A 393 -23.79 -44.60 -14.58
CA ARG A 393 -23.74 -45.67 -15.58
C ARG A 393 -24.19 -47.00 -14.98
N GLY A 394 -24.60 -47.93 -15.83
CA GLY A 394 -25.12 -49.23 -15.44
C GLY A 394 -26.58 -49.18 -15.00
N THR A 395 -27.13 -50.34 -14.63
CA THR A 395 -28.52 -50.46 -14.17
C THR A 395 -28.52 -50.53 -12.64
N PRO A 396 -29.13 -49.57 -11.93
CA PRO A 396 -29.25 -49.66 -10.48
C PRO A 396 -30.04 -50.92 -10.10
N ILE A 397 -29.59 -51.59 -9.05
CA ILE A 397 -30.41 -52.63 -8.41
C ILE A 397 -31.38 -51.95 -7.45
N ASP A 398 -32.55 -52.55 -7.23
CA ASP A 398 -33.55 -52.01 -6.29
C ASP A 398 -32.89 -51.77 -4.92
N GLY A 399 -32.87 -50.50 -4.49
CA GLY A 399 -32.22 -50.07 -3.24
C GLY A 399 -30.78 -49.56 -3.39
N SER A 400 -30.29 -49.27 -4.60
CA SER A 400 -29.02 -48.53 -4.80
C SER A 400 -29.12 -47.06 -4.37
N TYR A 401 -28.06 -46.54 -3.74
CA TYR A 401 -27.95 -45.14 -3.35
C TYR A 401 -26.75 -44.46 -4.02
N MET A 402 -26.83 -43.14 -4.13
CA MET A 402 -25.76 -42.26 -4.58
C MET A 402 -25.45 -41.27 -3.47
N LYS A 403 -24.19 -41.17 -3.09
CA LYS A 403 -23.67 -40.16 -2.17
C LYS A 403 -22.99 -39.04 -2.95
N LEU A 404 -23.24 -37.80 -2.54
CA LEU A 404 -22.55 -36.59 -2.98
C LEU A 404 -22.00 -35.88 -1.74
N VAL A 405 -20.78 -35.35 -1.82
CA VAL A 405 -20.09 -34.62 -0.76
C VAL A 405 -19.51 -33.33 -1.34
N ILE A 406 -19.56 -32.23 -0.59
CA ILE A 406 -18.92 -30.95 -0.92
C ILE A 406 -17.82 -30.72 0.12
N VAL A 407 -16.60 -30.42 -0.35
CA VAL A 407 -15.42 -30.18 0.49
C VAL A 407 -14.90 -28.78 0.23
N ASP A 408 -14.81 -27.97 1.27
CA ASP A 408 -14.10 -26.69 1.23
C ASP A 408 -12.59 -26.94 1.21
N GLN A 409 -11.88 -26.39 0.24
CA GLN A 409 -10.43 -26.55 0.09
C GLN A 409 -9.63 -25.69 1.07
N ALA A 410 -10.16 -24.54 1.53
CA ALA A 410 -9.45 -23.65 2.46
C ALA A 410 -9.30 -24.32 3.84
N THR A 411 -10.37 -24.95 4.32
CA THR A 411 -10.40 -25.65 5.61
C THR A 411 -10.14 -27.16 5.48
N ASN A 412 -10.19 -27.70 4.26
CA ASN A 412 -10.14 -29.14 3.94
C ASN A 412 -11.22 -29.96 4.69
N GLN A 413 -12.40 -29.36 4.94
CA GLN A 413 -13.52 -29.99 5.65
C GLN A 413 -14.69 -30.32 4.73
N GLU A 414 -15.41 -31.41 5.05
CA GLU A 414 -16.72 -31.71 4.46
C GLU A 414 -17.75 -30.71 5.00
N VAL A 415 -18.22 -29.82 4.14
CA VAL A 415 -19.21 -28.79 4.50
C VAL A 415 -20.65 -29.25 4.22
N TRP A 416 -20.82 -30.25 3.36
CA TRP A 416 -22.13 -30.82 3.04
C TRP A 416 -22.04 -32.25 2.52
N SER A 417 -23.02 -33.09 2.84
CA SER A 417 -23.24 -34.37 2.15
C SER A 417 -24.70 -34.76 2.01
N GLY A 418 -24.99 -35.48 0.93
CA GLY A 418 -26.32 -36.00 0.61
C GLY A 418 -26.26 -37.45 0.14
N ASN A 419 -27.24 -38.25 0.53
CA ASN A 419 -27.38 -39.64 0.09
C ASN A 419 -28.79 -39.88 -0.47
N LYS A 420 -28.90 -40.32 -1.72
CA LYS A 420 -30.20 -40.42 -2.41
C LYS A 420 -30.39 -41.76 -3.10
N VAL A 421 -31.59 -42.32 -2.96
CA VAL A 421 -31.98 -43.55 -3.68
C VAL A 421 -32.03 -43.30 -5.19
N VAL A 422 -31.56 -44.28 -5.96
CA VAL A 422 -31.53 -44.19 -7.43
C VAL A 422 -32.65 -45.04 -8.01
N THR A 423 -33.60 -44.40 -8.70
CA THR A 423 -34.86 -45.03 -9.17
C THR A 423 -35.01 -45.05 -10.69
N GLY A 424 -33.91 -44.85 -11.44
CA GLY A 424 -33.92 -44.73 -12.91
C GLY A 424 -33.51 -46.01 -13.66
N GLY A 425 -33.60 -45.94 -15.00
CA GLY A 425 -33.14 -47.02 -15.89
C GLY A 425 -31.62 -47.03 -16.08
N THR A 426 -31.13 -47.87 -16.99
CA THR A 426 -29.71 -47.93 -17.32
C THR A 426 -29.17 -46.58 -17.79
N ASN A 427 -28.05 -46.13 -17.22
CA ASN A 427 -27.36 -44.87 -17.56
C ASN A 427 -28.23 -43.60 -17.37
N GLY A 428 -28.72 -43.38 -16.15
CA GLY A 428 -29.54 -42.22 -15.79
C GLY A 428 -28.79 -41.13 -15.02
N LEU A 429 -29.54 -40.30 -14.30
CA LEU A 429 -29.02 -39.22 -13.45
C LEU A 429 -29.71 -39.18 -12.09
N VAL A 430 -29.04 -38.59 -11.11
CA VAL A 430 -29.55 -38.27 -9.78
C VAL A 430 -29.30 -36.80 -9.49
N THR A 431 -30.34 -36.07 -9.10
CA THR A 431 -30.22 -34.66 -8.72
C THR A 431 -30.16 -34.49 -7.20
N PHE A 432 -29.23 -33.67 -6.73
CA PHE A 432 -29.09 -33.23 -5.35
C PHE A 432 -29.42 -31.73 -5.25
N ASN A 433 -29.94 -31.35 -4.08
CA ASN A 433 -30.14 -29.95 -3.71
C ASN A 433 -29.31 -29.71 -2.46
N ALA A 434 -28.29 -28.86 -2.58
CA ALA A 434 -27.37 -28.50 -1.51
C ALA A 434 -27.55 -27.05 -1.04
N SER A 435 -28.66 -26.38 -1.39
CA SER A 435 -28.96 -24.98 -1.00
C SER A 435 -28.96 -24.70 0.52
N SER A 436 -28.85 -25.74 1.35
CA SER A 436 -28.70 -25.62 2.81
C SER A 436 -27.26 -25.38 3.27
N VAL A 437 -26.26 -25.53 2.39
CA VAL A 437 -24.86 -25.22 2.72
C VAL A 437 -24.62 -23.72 2.61
N THR A 438 -23.85 -23.15 3.52
CA THR A 438 -23.35 -21.78 3.40
C THR A 438 -22.02 -21.85 2.66
N LEU A 439 -21.95 -21.22 1.48
CA LEU A 439 -20.72 -21.08 0.72
C LEU A 439 -20.18 -19.67 0.94
N GLU A 440 -18.95 -19.58 1.43
CA GLU A 440 -18.23 -18.33 1.72
C GLU A 440 -17.55 -17.77 0.46
N ASP A 441 -17.55 -16.45 0.32
CA ASP A 441 -16.90 -15.73 -0.78
C ASP A 441 -15.37 -15.91 -0.76
N GLY A 442 -14.75 -15.98 -1.93
CA GLY A 442 -13.31 -16.25 -2.10
C GLY A 442 -12.87 -17.70 -1.81
N HIS A 443 -13.76 -18.57 -1.31
CA HIS A 443 -13.44 -19.97 -1.03
C HIS A 443 -13.59 -20.87 -2.27
N THR A 444 -12.79 -21.95 -2.33
CA THR A 444 -12.84 -22.95 -3.41
C THR A 444 -13.38 -24.29 -2.91
N TYR A 445 -14.34 -24.87 -3.64
CA TYR A 445 -15.03 -26.10 -3.26
C TYR A 445 -14.83 -27.23 -4.28
N LEU A 446 -14.73 -28.46 -3.77
CA LEU A 446 -14.60 -29.69 -4.56
C LEU A 446 -15.76 -30.64 -4.26
N LEU A 447 -16.51 -31.04 -5.29
CA LEU A 447 -17.61 -31.99 -5.15
C LEU A 447 -17.14 -33.41 -5.44
N LYS A 448 -17.62 -34.38 -4.66
CA LYS A 448 -17.28 -35.80 -4.81
C LYS A 448 -18.53 -36.68 -4.81
N ALA A 449 -18.67 -37.59 -5.76
CA ALA A 449 -19.83 -38.50 -5.84
C ALA A 449 -19.45 -39.98 -5.96
N ALA A 450 -20.18 -40.87 -5.28
CA ALA A 450 -19.97 -42.31 -5.32
C ALA A 450 -21.27 -43.10 -5.07
N VAL A 451 -21.28 -44.36 -5.47
CA VAL A 451 -22.36 -45.29 -5.09
C VAL A 451 -22.18 -45.70 -3.64
N SER A 452 -23.29 -45.69 -2.90
CA SER A 452 -23.33 -45.88 -1.45
C SER A 452 -24.39 -46.90 -1.05
N ASP A 453 -24.32 -47.33 0.21
CA ASP A 453 -25.43 -48.04 0.86
C ASP A 453 -26.51 -47.07 1.38
N ALA A 454 -27.59 -47.62 1.94
CA ALA A 454 -28.69 -46.84 2.51
C ALA A 454 -28.26 -45.93 3.69
N SER A 455 -27.13 -46.22 4.33
CA SER A 455 -26.58 -45.42 5.43
C SER A 455 -25.60 -44.35 4.95
N GLY A 456 -25.28 -44.33 3.65
CA GLY A 456 -24.32 -43.39 3.06
C GLY A 456 -22.86 -43.83 3.19
N ASN A 457 -22.60 -45.11 3.51
CA ASN A 457 -21.24 -45.66 3.47
C ASN A 457 -20.86 -45.98 2.04
N VAL A 458 -19.63 -45.63 1.66
CA VAL A 458 -19.05 -45.91 0.35
C VAL A 458 -17.99 -46.98 0.51
N ASP A 459 -18.08 -48.03 -0.30
CA ASP A 459 -17.03 -49.04 -0.44
C ASP A 459 -16.07 -48.57 -1.54
N GLU A 460 -15.06 -47.78 -1.15
CA GLU A 460 -14.16 -47.13 -2.10
C GLU A 460 -13.30 -48.11 -2.91
N GLU A 461 -13.13 -49.36 -2.45
CA GLU A 461 -12.47 -50.42 -3.22
C GLU A 461 -13.33 -50.91 -4.40
N VAL A 462 -14.65 -50.75 -4.30
CA VAL A 462 -15.62 -51.26 -5.29
C VAL A 462 -16.22 -50.12 -6.12
N ASN A 463 -16.51 -48.97 -5.51
CA ASN A 463 -17.12 -47.78 -6.13
C ASN A 463 -16.44 -46.50 -5.60
N PRO A 464 -15.26 -46.13 -6.10
CA PRO A 464 -14.54 -44.94 -5.63
C PRO A 464 -15.31 -43.65 -5.95
N PHE A 465 -15.03 -42.60 -5.17
CA PHE A 465 -15.52 -41.26 -5.47
C PHE A 465 -14.94 -40.72 -6.79
N ILE A 466 -15.81 -40.16 -7.61
CA ILE A 466 -15.42 -39.23 -8.69
C ILE A 466 -15.43 -37.81 -8.15
N SER A 467 -14.57 -36.93 -8.67
CA SER A 467 -14.50 -35.52 -8.26
C SER A 467 -14.93 -34.59 -9.39
N SER A 468 -15.50 -33.44 -9.05
CA SER A 468 -15.65 -32.30 -9.96
C SER A 468 -14.31 -31.59 -10.16
N ARG A 469 -14.28 -30.56 -11.01
CA ARG A 469 -13.25 -29.53 -10.94
C ARG A 469 -13.44 -28.68 -9.66
N PRO A 470 -12.38 -28.04 -9.13
CA PRO A 470 -12.53 -27.02 -8.10
C PRO A 470 -13.38 -25.85 -8.63
N ILE A 471 -14.26 -25.33 -7.78
CA ILE A 471 -15.16 -24.20 -8.11
C ILE A 471 -14.98 -23.14 -7.03
N THR A 472 -14.56 -21.94 -7.41
CA THR A 472 -14.40 -20.78 -6.51
C THR A 472 -15.70 -19.98 -6.45
N ILE A 473 -16.09 -19.54 -5.26
CA ILE A 473 -17.18 -18.59 -5.06
C ILE A 473 -16.59 -17.18 -5.13
N ASP A 474 -17.18 -16.35 -5.98
CA ASP A 474 -16.83 -14.95 -6.15
C ASP A 474 -18.13 -14.16 -6.27
N THR A 475 -18.47 -13.39 -5.22
CA THR A 475 -19.68 -12.56 -5.17
C THR A 475 -19.40 -11.08 -5.41
N THR A 476 -18.16 -10.72 -5.78
CA THR A 476 -17.72 -9.33 -5.89
C THR A 476 -18.01 -8.79 -7.28
N ALA A 477 -18.84 -7.75 -7.37
CA ALA A 477 -19.12 -7.10 -8.65
C ALA A 477 -17.88 -6.40 -9.23
N PRO A 478 -17.73 -6.34 -10.57
CA PRO A 478 -16.59 -5.67 -11.19
C PRO A 478 -16.60 -4.16 -10.93
N THR A 479 -15.47 -3.60 -10.52
CA THR A 479 -15.29 -2.15 -10.31
C THR A 479 -15.20 -1.42 -11.65
N LEU A 480 -15.94 -0.30 -11.79
CA LEU A 480 -16.00 0.49 -13.02
C LEU A 480 -15.52 1.92 -12.80
N ASN A 481 -14.72 2.41 -13.74
CA ASN A 481 -14.39 3.82 -13.91
C ASN A 481 -15.26 4.43 -15.02
N TYR A 482 -15.70 5.66 -14.79
CA TYR A 482 -16.53 6.41 -15.73
C TYR A 482 -15.75 7.61 -16.26
N GLU A 483 -15.65 7.73 -17.58
CA GLU A 483 -15.06 8.88 -18.27
C GLU A 483 -16.08 9.45 -19.24
N LEU A 484 -16.18 10.78 -19.33
CA LEU A 484 -17.06 11.41 -20.31
C LEU A 484 -16.30 11.96 -21.49
N LYS A 485 -16.76 11.59 -22.68
CA LYS A 485 -16.19 12.01 -23.94
C LYS A 485 -17.16 12.95 -24.64
N GLU A 486 -16.73 14.18 -24.88
CA GLU A 486 -17.45 15.11 -25.76
C GLU A 486 -17.25 14.65 -27.21
N ASN A 487 -18.35 14.34 -27.88
CA ASN A 487 -18.35 13.97 -29.28
C ASN A 487 -18.22 15.24 -30.14
N SER A 488 -17.69 15.06 -31.36
CA SER A 488 -17.48 16.17 -32.30
C SER A 488 -18.76 16.90 -32.74
N ASP A 489 -19.94 16.34 -32.44
CA ASP A 489 -21.26 16.94 -32.66
C ASP A 489 -21.82 17.71 -31.44
N GLY A 490 -21.05 17.79 -30.35
CA GLY A 490 -21.44 18.45 -29.10
C GLY A 490 -22.28 17.58 -28.15
N THR A 491 -22.58 16.33 -28.50
CA THR A 491 -23.17 15.34 -27.59
C THR A 491 -22.11 14.74 -26.68
N ALA A 492 -22.51 14.09 -25.59
CA ALA A 492 -21.59 13.34 -24.73
C ALA A 492 -21.77 11.82 -24.88
N SER A 493 -20.70 11.07 -24.62
CA SER A 493 -20.76 9.63 -24.36
C SER A 493 -20.17 9.35 -22.97
N LEU A 494 -20.80 8.46 -22.22
CA LEU A 494 -20.23 7.86 -21.02
C LEU A 494 -19.37 6.67 -21.43
N VAL A 495 -18.07 6.77 -21.24
CA VAL A 495 -17.09 5.70 -21.43
C VAL A 495 -16.92 4.99 -20.10
N VAL A 496 -17.35 3.74 -20.04
CA VAL A 496 -17.26 2.88 -18.86
C VAL A 496 -16.06 1.96 -19.04
N LYS A 497 -15.13 1.95 -18.09
CA LYS A 497 -13.88 1.18 -18.12
C LYS A 497 -13.82 0.28 -16.88
N PRO A 498 -13.84 -1.04 -17.02
CA PRO A 498 -13.55 -1.91 -15.87
C PRO A 498 -12.13 -1.67 -15.34
N VAL A 499 -11.98 -1.74 -14.02
CA VAL A 499 -10.68 -1.68 -13.35
C VAL A 499 -10.10 -3.11 -13.30
N GLY A 500 -8.90 -3.30 -13.83
CA GLY A 500 -8.26 -4.61 -13.90
C GLY A 500 -8.65 -5.38 -15.15
N GLU A 501 -9.46 -6.43 -14.97
CA GLU A 501 -9.76 -7.39 -16.04
C GLU A 501 -10.84 -6.91 -17.02
N LYS A 502 -10.93 -7.62 -18.15
CA LYS A 502 -11.99 -7.34 -19.13
C LYS A 502 -13.31 -7.88 -18.62
N VAL A 503 -14.41 -7.19 -18.93
CA VAL A 503 -15.76 -7.61 -18.52
C VAL A 503 -16.61 -7.97 -19.72
N TYR A 504 -17.60 -8.83 -19.50
CA TYR A 504 -18.73 -8.98 -20.42
C TYR A 504 -19.63 -7.76 -20.28
N TYR A 505 -20.29 -7.35 -21.37
CA TYR A 505 -21.29 -6.31 -21.31
C TYR A 505 -22.54 -6.69 -22.12
N LEU A 506 -23.69 -6.20 -21.67
CA LEU A 506 -25.00 -6.48 -22.26
C LEU A 506 -25.81 -5.19 -22.37
N ARG A 507 -26.36 -4.94 -23.56
CA ARG A 507 -27.36 -3.89 -23.79
C ARG A 507 -28.73 -4.53 -23.97
N VAL A 508 -29.68 -4.21 -23.10
CA VAL A 508 -31.03 -4.80 -23.07
C VAL A 508 -32.07 -3.74 -23.41
N GLU A 509 -32.93 -4.00 -24.40
CA GLU A 509 -34.09 -3.14 -24.71
C GLU A 509 -35.38 -3.75 -24.13
N GLY A 510 -36.13 -3.00 -23.32
CA GLY A 510 -37.39 -3.45 -22.72
C GLY A 510 -37.43 -3.30 -21.20
N ASP A 511 -37.82 -4.35 -20.50
CA ASP A 511 -37.88 -4.40 -19.03
C ASP A 511 -36.57 -4.98 -18.48
N GLY A 512 -35.71 -4.10 -17.95
CA GLY A 512 -34.41 -4.45 -17.37
C GLY A 512 -34.48 -5.03 -15.96
N THR A 513 -35.67 -5.19 -15.38
CA THR A 513 -35.83 -5.85 -14.06
C THR A 513 -36.10 -7.35 -14.18
N ASN A 514 -36.42 -7.81 -15.40
CA ASN A 514 -36.77 -9.20 -15.63
C ASN A 514 -35.52 -10.01 -15.99
N ASN A 515 -35.00 -10.76 -15.01
CA ASN A 515 -33.86 -11.65 -15.18
C ASN A 515 -34.05 -12.65 -16.34
N ASP A 516 -35.28 -13.11 -16.66
CA ASP A 516 -35.51 -13.99 -17.80
C ASP A 516 -35.28 -13.28 -19.15
N ILE A 517 -35.60 -11.97 -19.23
CA ILE A 517 -35.37 -11.16 -20.43
C ILE A 517 -33.88 -10.84 -20.58
N ILE A 518 -33.17 -10.58 -19.47
CA ILE A 518 -31.72 -10.38 -19.45
C ILE A 518 -31.00 -11.67 -19.88
N LYS A 519 -31.35 -12.81 -19.27
CA LYS A 519 -30.79 -14.13 -19.61
C LYS A 519 -31.11 -14.51 -21.07
N GLN A 520 -32.31 -14.19 -21.57
CA GLN A 520 -32.66 -14.41 -22.98
C GLN A 520 -31.81 -13.52 -23.92
N SER A 521 -31.60 -12.26 -23.55
CA SER A 521 -30.72 -11.33 -24.28
C SER A 521 -29.27 -11.81 -24.33
N ALA A 522 -28.78 -12.41 -23.24
CA ALA A 522 -27.45 -13.03 -23.15
C ALA A 522 -27.34 -14.31 -24.01
N SER A 523 -28.41 -15.11 -24.09
CA SER A 523 -28.44 -16.43 -24.76
C SER A 523 -28.61 -16.40 -26.29
N ASN A 524 -29.14 -15.32 -26.86
CA ASN A 524 -29.38 -15.19 -28.30
C ASN A 524 -28.07 -14.85 -29.06
N LYS A 525 -27.21 -15.85 -29.26
CA LYS A 525 -25.97 -15.80 -30.07
C LYS A 525 -26.17 -15.60 -31.59
N GLY A 526 -27.32 -15.08 -32.03
CA GLY A 526 -27.74 -15.03 -33.44
C GLY A 526 -27.75 -13.63 -34.06
N ASP A 527 -26.68 -13.29 -34.79
CA ASP A 527 -26.64 -12.41 -35.97
C ASP A 527 -27.12 -10.94 -35.93
N SER A 528 -27.36 -10.29 -34.78
CA SER A 528 -27.57 -8.82 -34.78
C SER A 528 -27.01 -7.99 -33.63
N TYR A 529 -26.23 -8.57 -32.70
CA TYR A 529 -25.49 -7.82 -31.68
C TYR A 529 -24.00 -8.16 -31.81
N LYS A 530 -23.18 -7.18 -32.22
CA LYS A 530 -21.79 -7.40 -32.62
C LYS A 530 -20.78 -7.45 -31.46
N ASP A 531 -21.21 -7.18 -30.24
CA ASP A 531 -20.28 -6.74 -29.19
C ASP A 531 -20.35 -7.56 -27.90
N ASN A 532 -20.80 -8.82 -27.94
CA ASN A 532 -20.76 -9.71 -26.78
C ASN A 532 -19.39 -10.41 -26.70
N GLY A 533 -18.44 -9.76 -26.03
CA GLY A 533 -17.12 -10.30 -25.71
C GLY A 533 -16.48 -9.53 -24.55
N LEU A 534 -15.38 -10.05 -24.01
CA LEU A 534 -14.56 -9.36 -23.02
C LEU A 534 -14.10 -8.01 -23.56
N VAL A 535 -14.58 -6.92 -22.97
CA VAL A 535 -14.24 -5.53 -23.34
C VAL A 535 -13.43 -4.84 -22.25
N SER A 536 -12.51 -3.97 -22.66
CA SER A 536 -11.77 -3.07 -21.76
C SER A 536 -12.38 -1.67 -21.66
N SER A 537 -13.42 -1.37 -22.46
CA SER A 537 -14.21 -0.14 -22.35
C SER A 537 -15.54 -0.26 -23.11
N ILE A 538 -16.56 0.47 -22.65
CA ILE A 538 -17.90 0.55 -23.24
C ILE A 538 -18.23 2.02 -23.45
N GLU A 539 -18.57 2.43 -24.67
CA GLU A 539 -19.02 3.81 -24.94
C GLU A 539 -20.56 3.86 -25.04
N ILE A 540 -21.22 4.47 -24.06
CA ILE A 540 -22.67 4.62 -23.97
C ILE A 540 -23.04 6.04 -24.37
N LYS A 541 -23.90 6.18 -25.37
CA LYS A 541 -24.31 7.50 -25.88
C LYS A 541 -25.33 8.16 -24.95
N GLU A 542 -25.28 9.49 -24.89
CA GLU A 542 -26.28 10.31 -24.18
C GLU A 542 -27.73 9.94 -24.54
N SER A 543 -28.01 9.58 -25.78
CA SER A 543 -29.35 9.14 -26.21
C SER A 543 -29.83 7.83 -25.59
N ASP A 544 -28.90 6.91 -25.30
CA ASP A 544 -29.22 5.62 -24.71
C ASP A 544 -29.36 5.75 -23.19
N LEU A 545 -28.52 6.58 -22.55
CA LEU A 545 -28.65 6.97 -21.13
C LEU A 545 -30.00 7.65 -20.85
N ALA A 546 -30.46 8.52 -21.76
CA ALA A 546 -31.76 9.18 -21.64
C ALA A 546 -32.97 8.26 -21.90
N ASN A 547 -32.77 7.06 -22.44
CA ASN A 547 -33.86 6.16 -22.80
C ASN A 547 -34.15 5.14 -21.69
N LYS A 548 -35.26 5.37 -20.97
CA LYS A 548 -35.69 4.51 -19.86
C LYS A 548 -35.86 3.02 -20.23
N ASN A 549 -36.02 2.68 -21.51
CA ASN A 549 -36.17 1.31 -21.97
C ASN A 549 -34.86 0.61 -22.38
N ILE A 550 -33.68 1.25 -22.28
CA ILE A 550 -32.38 0.65 -22.69
C ILE A 550 -31.48 0.49 -21.47
N PHE A 551 -31.17 -0.73 -21.05
CA PHE A 551 -30.33 -1.03 -19.88
C PHE A 551 -28.96 -1.52 -20.31
N TYR A 552 -27.92 -1.18 -19.55
CA TYR A 552 -26.58 -1.71 -19.73
C TYR A 552 -26.14 -2.44 -18.47
N PHE A 553 -25.65 -3.66 -18.65
CA PHE A 553 -25.07 -4.47 -17.58
C PHE A 553 -23.65 -4.82 -17.97
N VAL A 554 -22.76 -4.86 -16.99
CA VAL A 554 -21.48 -5.57 -17.10
C VAL A 554 -21.50 -6.80 -16.22
N ALA A 555 -20.64 -7.77 -16.52
CA ALA A 555 -20.33 -8.84 -15.59
C ALA A 555 -18.90 -9.33 -15.77
N ASP A 556 -18.31 -9.82 -14.69
CA ASP A 556 -17.04 -10.53 -14.71
C ASP A 556 -17.19 -11.97 -15.24
N GLU A 557 -16.14 -12.79 -15.08
CA GLU A 557 -16.16 -14.20 -15.47
C GLU A 557 -16.99 -15.09 -14.53
N ALA A 558 -17.14 -14.71 -13.26
CA ALA A 558 -17.93 -15.42 -12.27
C ALA A 558 -19.44 -15.22 -12.44
N GLY A 559 -19.84 -14.14 -13.14
CA GLY A 559 -21.24 -13.79 -13.38
C GLY A 559 -21.76 -12.65 -12.53
N ASN A 560 -20.91 -12.03 -11.70
CA ASN A 560 -21.28 -10.90 -10.87
C ASN A 560 -21.68 -9.73 -11.75
N LYS A 561 -22.96 -9.42 -11.72
CA LYS A 561 -23.53 -8.37 -12.57
C LYS A 561 -23.40 -7.02 -11.89
N TYR A 562 -23.09 -6.02 -12.70
CA TYR A 562 -23.21 -4.62 -12.32
C TYR A 562 -24.06 -3.90 -13.36
N GLU A 563 -25.21 -3.36 -12.94
CA GLU A 563 -26.02 -2.50 -13.81
C GLU A 563 -25.34 -1.14 -13.90
N ILE A 564 -25.02 -0.70 -15.12
CA ILE A 564 -24.51 0.65 -15.30
C ILE A 564 -25.64 1.61 -14.96
N PRO A 565 -25.46 2.48 -13.94
CA PRO A 565 -26.53 3.28 -13.37
C PRO A 565 -27.35 3.99 -14.44
N LYS A 566 -28.66 3.78 -14.39
CA LYS A 566 -29.62 4.57 -15.17
C LYS A 566 -29.97 5.82 -14.41
N GLY A 567 -29.07 6.78 -14.51
CA GLY A 567 -29.26 8.02 -13.83
C GLY A 567 -30.05 9.06 -14.61
N ASN A 568 -30.69 9.98 -13.92
CA ASN A 568 -31.05 11.24 -14.54
C ASN A 568 -29.74 11.99 -14.89
N PHE A 569 -29.53 12.19 -16.20
CA PHE A 569 -28.28 12.74 -16.73
C PHE A 569 -28.34 14.27 -16.76
N VAL A 570 -27.53 14.92 -15.92
CA VAL A 570 -27.45 16.38 -15.83
C VAL A 570 -26.10 16.87 -16.36
N LYS A 571 -26.13 17.40 -17.59
CA LYS A 571 -24.97 18.00 -18.26
C LYS A 571 -24.95 19.52 -18.08
N LEU A 572 -23.85 20.03 -17.55
CA LEU A 572 -23.64 21.46 -17.27
C LEU A 572 -22.25 21.90 -17.73
N HIS A 573 -22.09 23.18 -18.09
CA HIS A 573 -20.75 23.76 -18.30
C HIS A 573 -20.11 24.25 -17.00
N ARG A 574 -20.95 24.64 -16.03
CA ARG A 574 -20.59 25.14 -14.69
C ARG A 574 -21.86 25.06 -13.83
N LEU A 575 -21.70 24.87 -12.52
CA LEU A 575 -22.79 25.01 -11.55
C LEU A 575 -22.57 26.25 -10.67
N THR A 576 -23.52 27.17 -10.71
CA THR A 576 -23.50 28.45 -9.95
C THR A 576 -24.78 28.75 -9.20
N ASN A 577 -25.76 27.85 -9.29
CA ASN A 577 -27.02 27.91 -8.56
C ASN A 577 -27.35 26.50 -8.05
N ASP A 578 -28.30 26.39 -7.13
CA ASP A 578 -28.60 25.11 -6.47
C ASP A 578 -29.06 24.07 -7.50
N LEU A 579 -28.63 22.84 -7.30
CA LEU A 579 -29.06 21.66 -8.03
C LEU A 579 -29.53 20.62 -7.01
N THR A 580 -30.85 20.47 -6.93
CA THR A 580 -31.58 19.67 -5.93
C THR A 580 -32.79 19.04 -6.60
N PRO A 581 -33.51 18.12 -5.95
CA PRO A 581 -34.79 17.58 -6.48
C PRO A 581 -35.86 18.65 -6.72
N ASP A 582 -35.77 19.79 -6.03
CA ASP A 582 -36.77 20.87 -6.09
C ASP A 582 -36.39 22.01 -7.03
N ILE A 583 -35.09 22.33 -7.12
CA ILE A 583 -34.58 23.52 -7.82
C ILE A 583 -33.32 23.15 -8.60
N ALA A 584 -33.21 23.66 -9.82
CA ALA A 584 -32.02 23.53 -10.66
C ALA A 584 -31.73 24.79 -11.48
N PRO A 585 -30.58 24.86 -12.16
CA PRO A 585 -30.31 25.89 -13.15
C PRO A 585 -31.41 25.97 -14.22
N ASN A 586 -31.75 27.19 -14.64
CA ASN A 586 -32.75 27.44 -15.67
C ASN A 586 -32.34 26.77 -17.00
N ALA A 587 -33.30 26.14 -17.66
CA ALA A 587 -33.10 25.42 -18.92
C ALA A 587 -32.56 26.30 -20.09
N ASN A 588 -32.57 27.63 -19.97
CA ASN A 588 -31.96 28.52 -20.96
C ASN A 588 -30.54 28.98 -20.58
N THR A 589 -30.11 28.77 -19.33
CA THR A 589 -28.79 29.22 -18.82
C THR A 589 -27.93 28.06 -18.29
N TYR A 590 -28.41 26.82 -18.32
CA TYR A 590 -27.71 25.64 -17.77
C TYR A 590 -26.35 25.35 -18.44
N LEU A 591 -26.18 25.69 -19.72
CA LEU A 591 -24.90 25.65 -20.44
C LEU A 591 -24.17 27.00 -20.49
N SER A 592 -24.55 27.97 -19.65
CA SER A 592 -23.83 29.25 -19.63
C SER A 592 -22.38 29.04 -19.18
N SER A 593 -21.44 29.64 -19.92
CA SER A 593 -20.02 29.67 -19.58
C SER A 593 -19.53 31.09 -19.26
N ASP A 594 -20.42 32.08 -19.25
CA ASP A 594 -20.07 33.46 -18.95
C ASP A 594 -19.85 33.70 -17.44
N LYS A 595 -19.27 34.85 -17.09
CA LYS A 595 -19.05 35.28 -15.70
C LYS A 595 -20.35 35.67 -14.97
N ASN A 596 -21.52 35.39 -15.53
CA ASN A 596 -22.80 35.74 -14.92
C ASN A 596 -23.44 34.46 -14.37
N GLY A 597 -23.67 34.43 -13.06
CA GLY A 597 -24.32 33.29 -12.41
C GLY A 597 -25.66 32.87 -13.05
N GLN A 598 -25.92 31.55 -13.03
CA GLN A 598 -27.14 30.93 -13.53
C GLN A 598 -28.37 31.39 -12.75
N SER A 599 -29.49 31.56 -13.45
CA SER A 599 -30.80 31.72 -12.81
C SER A 599 -31.35 30.35 -12.38
N SER A 600 -32.14 30.29 -11.30
CA SER A 600 -32.80 29.06 -10.84
C SER A 600 -34.22 28.95 -11.40
N ASP A 601 -34.67 27.73 -11.64
CA ASP A 601 -36.02 27.44 -12.10
C ASP A 601 -36.53 26.10 -11.51
N GLY A 602 -37.59 26.17 -10.71
CA GLY A 602 -38.27 24.99 -10.17
C GLY A 602 -39.04 24.18 -11.20
N ALA A 603 -39.14 24.63 -12.46
CA ALA A 603 -39.68 23.85 -13.58
C ALA A 603 -38.59 23.31 -14.52
N SER A 604 -37.31 23.49 -14.19
CA SER A 604 -36.20 22.98 -14.98
C SER A 604 -36.24 21.45 -15.08
N PRO A 605 -35.97 20.85 -16.26
CA PRO A 605 -35.85 19.40 -16.41
C PRO A 605 -34.48 18.85 -15.96
N TYR A 606 -33.53 19.73 -15.61
CA TYR A 606 -32.16 19.37 -15.23
C TYR A 606 -31.96 19.33 -13.71
N LYS A 607 -32.99 18.92 -12.96
CA LYS A 607 -32.91 18.74 -11.51
C LYS A 607 -32.24 17.42 -11.18
N ALA A 608 -31.64 17.34 -10.00
CA ALA A 608 -31.36 16.06 -9.39
C ALA A 608 -32.68 15.32 -9.10
N THR A 609 -32.61 14.04 -8.76
CA THR A 609 -33.78 13.21 -8.45
C THR A 609 -33.61 12.54 -7.09
N ASN A 610 -34.47 11.58 -6.74
CA ASN A 610 -34.29 10.70 -5.58
C ASN A 610 -34.03 9.28 -6.09
N SER A 611 -33.24 9.20 -7.13
CA SER A 611 -32.80 8.01 -7.83
C SER A 611 -31.46 8.37 -8.43
N ASN A 612 -30.73 7.36 -8.92
CA ASN A 612 -29.40 7.54 -9.51
C ASN A 612 -29.36 8.79 -10.41
N ASP A 613 -28.34 9.61 -10.24
CA ASP A 613 -28.08 10.84 -10.98
C ASP A 613 -26.67 10.76 -11.56
N ILE A 614 -26.50 11.21 -12.81
CA ILE A 614 -25.17 11.34 -13.42
C ILE A 614 -24.98 12.82 -13.76
N ILE A 615 -24.21 13.51 -12.93
CA ILE A 615 -24.02 14.96 -12.98
C ILE A 615 -22.61 15.27 -13.46
N VAL A 616 -22.53 16.03 -14.55
CA VAL A 616 -21.26 16.27 -15.25
C VAL A 616 -21.06 17.74 -15.53
N MET A 617 -19.94 18.28 -15.03
CA MET A 617 -19.45 19.61 -15.38
C MET A 617 -18.40 19.50 -16.48
N ILE A 618 -18.72 19.97 -17.68
CA ILE A 618 -17.84 19.84 -18.85
C ILE A 618 -16.70 20.87 -18.79
N PRO A 619 -15.42 20.44 -18.78
CA PRO A 619 -14.27 21.34 -18.83
C PRO A 619 -14.14 22.09 -20.16
N SER A 620 -13.38 23.19 -20.18
CA SER A 620 -13.04 23.88 -21.43
C SER A 620 -11.82 23.27 -22.10
N SER A 621 -11.81 23.22 -23.44
CA SER A 621 -10.60 23.05 -24.26
C SER A 621 -9.93 24.39 -24.64
N ASP A 622 -10.54 25.52 -24.26
CA ASP A 622 -10.03 26.89 -24.47
C ASP A 622 -9.69 27.54 -23.13
N ASP A 623 -8.41 27.90 -22.95
CA ASP A 623 -7.84 28.54 -21.75
C ASP A 623 -8.47 29.90 -21.39
N LYS A 624 -9.30 30.47 -22.28
CA LYS A 624 -10.01 31.74 -22.04
C LYS A 624 -11.32 31.59 -21.25
N GLN A 625 -11.75 30.36 -20.96
CA GLN A 625 -13.00 30.04 -20.27
C GLN A 625 -12.72 29.37 -18.91
N GLU A 626 -12.00 30.10 -18.05
CA GLU A 626 -11.45 29.67 -16.74
C GLU A 626 -12.47 28.97 -15.80
N PHE A 627 -13.77 29.21 -15.97
CA PHE A 627 -14.83 28.71 -15.09
C PHE A 627 -15.58 27.47 -15.58
N ARG A 628 -15.29 26.94 -16.78
CA ARG A 628 -15.93 25.70 -17.25
C ARG A 628 -15.43 24.49 -16.46
N GLY A 629 -16.31 23.52 -16.26
CA GLY A 629 -16.06 22.32 -15.48
C GLY A 629 -16.15 22.55 -13.97
N SER A 630 -16.56 23.72 -13.48
CA SER A 630 -16.51 24.04 -12.05
C SER A 630 -17.86 23.96 -11.34
N ILE A 631 -17.81 23.56 -10.06
CA ILE A 631 -18.88 23.75 -9.07
C ILE A 631 -18.49 24.99 -8.26
N ASN A 632 -19.16 26.11 -8.49
CA ASN A 632 -18.65 27.41 -8.04
C ASN A 632 -19.76 28.43 -7.75
N PHE A 633 -19.75 29.00 -6.55
CA PHE A 633 -20.58 30.16 -6.23
C PHE A 633 -20.02 31.49 -6.79
N ASP A 634 -20.70 32.09 -7.77
CA ASP A 634 -20.26 33.26 -8.55
C ASP A 634 -20.45 34.62 -7.83
N GLU A 635 -19.34 35.34 -7.55
CA GLU A 635 -19.30 36.65 -6.87
C GLU A 635 -19.96 37.82 -7.64
N GLY A 636 -20.42 37.62 -8.88
CA GLY A 636 -21.07 38.67 -9.68
C GLY A 636 -22.46 39.09 -9.17
N ARG A 637 -23.11 38.26 -8.33
CA ARG A 637 -24.36 38.63 -7.66
C ARG A 637 -24.05 39.36 -6.35
N ALA A 638 -24.04 40.69 -6.44
CA ALA A 638 -24.25 41.59 -5.32
C ALA A 638 -25.68 41.45 -4.72
N SER A 639 -26.12 40.23 -4.38
CA SER A 639 -27.25 40.04 -3.48
C SER A 639 -26.72 40.24 -2.07
N GLY A 640 -27.25 41.23 -1.35
CA GLY A 640 -26.87 41.56 0.02
C GLY A 640 -27.13 40.48 1.08
N ASP A 641 -27.14 39.21 0.70
CA ASP A 641 -27.23 38.04 1.57
C ASP A 641 -25.89 37.31 1.54
N GLY A 642 -24.93 37.77 2.36
CA GLY A 642 -23.62 37.12 2.55
C GLY A 642 -23.68 35.70 3.13
N ASN A 643 -24.87 35.11 3.29
CA ASN A 643 -25.14 33.81 3.91
C ASN A 643 -25.59 32.72 2.92
N ARG A 644 -25.64 33.00 1.60
CA ARG A 644 -26.09 31.99 0.64
C ARG A 644 -25.00 30.91 0.43
N ILE A 645 -25.42 29.64 0.44
CA ILE A 645 -24.63 28.45 0.10
C ILE A 645 -25.17 27.89 -1.22
N LEU A 646 -24.28 27.46 -2.13
CA LEU A 646 -24.64 26.68 -3.30
C LEU A 646 -24.86 25.22 -2.88
N ASN A 647 -26.08 24.70 -3.03
CA ASN A 647 -26.40 23.31 -2.67
C ASN A 647 -26.46 22.43 -3.91
N LEU A 648 -25.64 21.38 -3.95
CA LEU A 648 -25.75 20.24 -4.85
C LEU A 648 -26.23 19.06 -4.00
N ASN A 649 -27.49 18.66 -4.15
CA ASN A 649 -28.06 17.54 -3.41
C ASN A 649 -28.73 16.58 -4.39
N THR A 650 -28.30 15.32 -4.39
CA THR A 650 -28.84 14.25 -5.24
C THR A 650 -29.75 13.27 -4.49
N ALA A 651 -29.96 13.55 -3.20
CA ALA A 651 -30.96 12.95 -2.33
C ALA A 651 -30.79 11.46 -2.04
N ASP A 652 -31.13 10.57 -2.97
CA ASP A 652 -31.01 9.11 -2.78
C ASP A 652 -30.69 8.46 -4.14
N GLY A 653 -29.98 7.32 -4.17
CA GLY A 653 -29.61 6.56 -5.36
C GLY A 653 -28.10 6.41 -5.49
N ASP A 654 -27.62 5.54 -6.38
CA ASP A 654 -26.17 5.45 -6.67
C ASP A 654 -25.79 6.56 -7.67
N ASP A 655 -25.29 7.67 -7.15
CA ASP A 655 -25.05 8.90 -7.88
C ASP A 655 -23.60 9.03 -8.33
N THR A 656 -23.39 9.68 -9.48
CA THR A 656 -22.05 9.97 -10.00
C THR A 656 -21.94 11.45 -10.34
N ILE A 657 -21.04 12.15 -9.63
CA ILE A 657 -20.74 13.56 -9.83
C ILE A 657 -19.31 13.70 -10.35
N SER A 658 -19.14 14.35 -11.49
CA SER A 658 -17.82 14.65 -12.08
C SER A 658 -17.66 16.12 -12.36
N ALA A 659 -16.60 16.71 -11.83
CA ALA A 659 -16.23 18.09 -12.09
C ALA A 659 -14.70 18.28 -12.17
N THR A 660 -14.28 19.45 -12.63
CA THR A 660 -12.87 19.83 -12.67
C THR A 660 -12.40 20.33 -11.30
N TYR A 661 -13.12 21.29 -10.71
CA TYR A 661 -12.80 21.83 -9.40
C TYR A 661 -14.02 22.38 -8.68
N MET A 662 -13.91 22.53 -7.36
CA MET A 662 -14.89 23.18 -6.49
C MET A 662 -14.35 24.49 -5.93
N TYR A 663 -15.17 25.54 -5.91
CA TYR A 663 -14.77 26.87 -5.41
C TYR A 663 -15.92 27.64 -4.72
N GLY A 664 -15.59 28.42 -3.69
CA GLY A 664 -16.56 29.25 -2.95
C GLY A 664 -17.42 28.45 -1.97
N LYS A 665 -18.58 29.02 -1.55
CA LYS A 665 -19.50 28.40 -0.58
C LYS A 665 -20.36 27.30 -1.22
N VAL A 666 -19.89 26.06 -1.15
CA VAL A 666 -20.52 24.90 -1.79
C VAL A 666 -20.83 23.82 -0.75
N SER A 667 -22.01 23.23 -0.82
CA SER A 667 -22.39 22.00 -0.11
C SER A 667 -22.77 20.95 -1.13
N VAL A 668 -22.15 19.78 -1.06
CA VAL A 668 -22.50 18.57 -1.81
C VAL A 668 -23.04 17.54 -0.82
N ASP A 669 -24.17 16.91 -1.17
CA ASP A 669 -24.88 15.93 -0.34
C ASP A 669 -25.52 14.87 -1.24
N THR A 670 -24.99 13.64 -1.27
CA THR A 670 -25.47 12.60 -2.19
C THR A 670 -26.54 11.69 -1.57
N GLY A 671 -26.39 11.37 -0.29
CA GLY A 671 -27.49 10.95 0.59
C GLY A 671 -27.48 9.46 0.92
N THR A 672 -28.11 8.59 0.13
CA THR A 672 -27.99 7.13 0.35
C THR A 672 -27.78 6.43 -0.98
N GLY A 673 -26.99 5.37 -1.03
CA GLY A 673 -26.59 4.68 -2.25
C GLY A 673 -25.07 4.64 -2.35
N ASN A 674 -24.53 3.87 -3.30
CA ASN A 674 -23.09 3.80 -3.50
C ASN A 674 -22.64 4.93 -4.43
N ASP A 675 -22.27 6.07 -3.86
CA ASP A 675 -22.05 7.31 -4.58
C ASP A 675 -20.60 7.50 -5.02
N THR A 676 -20.39 8.22 -6.10
CA THR A 676 -19.06 8.59 -6.60
C THR A 676 -18.98 10.08 -6.89
N PHE A 677 -18.04 10.78 -6.25
CA PHE A 677 -17.74 12.18 -6.52
C PHE A 677 -16.26 12.38 -6.87
N THR A 678 -16.00 12.76 -8.13
CA THR A 678 -14.65 12.97 -8.66
C THR A 678 -14.37 14.41 -9.06
N LEU A 679 -13.21 14.93 -8.64
CA LEU A 679 -12.64 16.20 -9.07
C LEU A 679 -11.30 16.00 -9.79
N SER A 680 -11.19 16.45 -11.04
CA SER A 680 -9.94 16.27 -11.80
C SER A 680 -8.81 17.23 -11.46
N ARG A 681 -9.07 18.30 -10.69
CA ARG A 681 -8.09 19.27 -10.19
C ARG A 681 -8.17 19.49 -8.69
N GLY A 682 -9.37 19.68 -8.13
CA GLY A 682 -9.57 19.69 -6.67
C GLY A 682 -10.34 20.88 -6.11
N ILE A 683 -10.09 21.23 -4.85
CA ILE A 683 -10.89 22.21 -4.10
C ILE A 683 -10.06 23.45 -3.77
N TYR A 684 -10.64 24.62 -4.02
CA TYR A 684 -9.97 25.90 -3.84
C TYR A 684 -10.74 26.83 -2.88
N GLY A 685 -10.08 27.28 -1.81
CA GLY A 685 -10.72 27.96 -0.67
C GLY A 685 -10.43 29.46 -0.48
N GLU A 686 -9.86 30.17 -1.46
CA GLU A 686 -9.43 31.57 -1.27
C GLU A 686 -10.58 32.49 -0.82
N GLY A 687 -10.41 33.01 0.39
CA GLY A 687 -11.34 33.94 0.99
C GLY A 687 -10.68 34.75 2.07
N GLY A 688 -9.83 35.72 1.70
CA GLY A 688 -9.16 36.63 2.64
C GLY A 688 -10.08 37.59 3.41
N ASP A 689 -11.39 37.35 3.40
CA ASP A 689 -12.39 38.16 4.08
C ASP A 689 -13.27 37.27 4.96
N SER A 690 -13.75 37.81 6.08
CA SER A 690 -14.59 37.10 7.07
C SER A 690 -15.92 36.52 6.54
N SER A 691 -16.19 36.69 5.25
CA SER A 691 -17.41 36.31 4.53
C SER A 691 -17.39 34.93 3.87
N TYR A 692 -16.27 34.21 3.81
CA TYR A 692 -16.20 32.87 3.17
C TYR A 692 -16.47 31.75 4.20
N SER A 693 -17.31 30.77 3.84
CA SER A 693 -17.69 29.62 4.68
C SER A 693 -17.10 28.34 4.11
N ASP A 694 -16.97 27.33 4.97
CA ASP A 694 -16.39 26.04 4.64
C ASP A 694 -17.17 25.33 3.52
N GLN A 695 -16.48 24.65 2.61
CA GLN A 695 -17.11 23.70 1.70
C GLN A 695 -17.48 22.43 2.46
N THR A 696 -18.61 21.82 2.08
CA THR A 696 -19.05 20.55 2.67
C THR A 696 -19.28 19.51 1.59
N VAL A 697 -18.85 18.28 1.86
CA VAL A 697 -19.16 17.08 1.09
C VAL A 697 -19.72 16.06 2.09
N SER A 698 -20.91 15.56 1.83
CA SER A 698 -21.59 14.51 2.58
C SER A 698 -21.97 13.41 1.59
N MET A 699 -21.50 12.19 1.80
CA MET A 699 -21.76 11.08 0.89
C MET A 699 -22.93 10.21 1.40
N GLY A 700 -22.91 9.83 2.67
CA GLY A 700 -24.09 9.37 3.40
C GLY A 700 -24.07 7.87 3.72
N GLU A 701 -25.14 7.12 3.43
CA GLU A 701 -25.15 5.65 3.64
C GLU A 701 -24.88 4.92 2.33
N GLY A 702 -23.85 4.08 2.27
CA GLY A 702 -23.46 3.29 1.09
C GLY A 702 -21.94 3.13 1.03
N ASP A 703 -21.44 2.29 0.12
CA ASP A 703 -20.00 2.18 -0.13
C ASP A 703 -19.58 3.31 -1.10
N ASP A 704 -19.18 4.45 -0.55
CA ASP A 704 -19.01 5.71 -1.27
C ASP A 704 -17.57 5.96 -1.70
N LYS A 705 -17.39 6.74 -2.78
CA LYS A 705 -16.09 7.16 -3.28
C LYS A 705 -15.99 8.68 -3.48
N PHE A 706 -15.07 9.32 -2.76
CA PHE A 706 -14.69 10.72 -2.99
C PHE A 706 -13.24 10.82 -3.48
N GLU A 707 -13.03 11.34 -4.69
CA GLU A 707 -11.73 11.31 -5.36
C GLU A 707 -11.31 12.67 -5.92
N ILE A 708 -10.07 13.07 -5.68
CA ILE A 708 -9.40 14.21 -6.32
C ILE A 708 -8.15 13.71 -7.02
N THR A 709 -8.14 13.68 -8.36
CA THR A 709 -7.05 13.06 -9.12
C THR A 709 -5.90 14.02 -9.45
N GLY A 710 -6.16 15.33 -9.43
CA GLY A 710 -5.18 16.35 -9.84
C GLY A 710 -4.97 17.44 -8.79
N THR A 711 -4.35 18.55 -9.21
CA THR A 711 -4.12 19.71 -8.34
C THR A 711 -4.85 20.96 -8.85
N THR A 712 -5.10 21.91 -7.94
CA THR A 712 -5.72 23.21 -8.27
C THR A 712 -4.88 24.07 -9.23
N GLY A 713 -3.63 23.66 -9.52
CA GLY A 713 -2.66 24.41 -10.32
C GLY A 713 -1.85 25.45 -9.54
N ARG A 714 -2.01 25.53 -8.21
CA ARG A 714 -1.15 26.31 -7.30
C ARG A 714 -0.27 25.35 -6.49
N ASN A 715 -0.69 25.03 -5.27
CA ASN A 715 0.16 24.32 -4.32
C ASN A 715 -0.31 22.89 -4.01
N GLY A 716 -1.62 22.58 -4.14
CA GLY A 716 -2.14 21.25 -3.80
C GLY A 716 -3.51 20.90 -4.41
N SER A 717 -4.00 19.70 -4.10
CA SER A 717 -5.31 19.18 -4.49
C SER A 717 -6.45 19.77 -3.66
N MET A 718 -6.17 20.11 -2.40
CA MET A 718 -6.99 21.02 -1.62
C MET A 718 -6.10 22.19 -1.22
N ASP A 719 -6.34 23.38 -1.78
CA ASP A 719 -5.51 24.55 -1.54
C ASP A 719 -6.31 25.65 -0.83
N TYR A 720 -5.75 26.12 0.29
CA TYR A 720 -6.39 27.05 1.21
C TYR A 720 -7.80 26.63 1.67
N SER A 721 -8.06 25.33 1.79
CA SER A 721 -9.41 24.84 2.07
C SER A 721 -9.62 24.50 3.55
N ALA A 722 -10.84 24.74 4.03
CA ALA A 722 -11.37 24.21 5.29
C ALA A 722 -12.52 23.23 5.00
N THR A 723 -12.42 22.50 3.89
CA THR A 723 -13.44 21.53 3.46
C THR A 723 -13.72 20.53 4.58
N LYS A 724 -15.01 20.25 4.79
CA LYS A 724 -15.47 19.16 5.64
C LYS A 724 -16.03 18.06 4.74
N VAL A 725 -15.46 16.87 4.84
CA VAL A 725 -15.91 15.66 4.14
C VAL A 725 -16.47 14.71 5.19
N SER A 726 -17.66 14.16 4.95
CA SER A 726 -18.29 13.12 5.75
C SER A 726 -18.68 11.99 4.81
N MET A 727 -18.13 10.81 5.02
CA MET A 727 -18.42 9.64 4.18
C MET A 727 -19.65 8.90 4.68
N GLY A 728 -19.73 8.58 5.97
CA GLY A 728 -20.98 8.21 6.64
C GLY A 728 -21.00 6.77 7.10
N SER A 729 -21.72 5.87 6.44
CA SER A 729 -21.64 4.44 6.76
C SER A 729 -21.58 3.57 5.52
N GLY A 730 -20.70 2.57 5.54
CA GLY A 730 -20.33 1.74 4.40
C GLY A 730 -18.81 1.61 4.38
N ASN A 731 -18.26 0.87 3.43
CA ASN A 731 -16.80 0.78 3.26
C ASN A 731 -16.36 1.84 2.25
N ASP A 732 -15.98 3.00 2.76
CA ASP A 732 -15.82 4.21 1.96
C ASP A 732 -14.39 4.42 1.47
N ILE A 733 -14.24 5.14 0.36
CA ILE A 733 -12.94 5.48 -0.23
C ILE A 733 -12.79 6.98 -0.39
N VAL A 734 -11.79 7.55 0.30
CA VAL A 734 -11.31 8.92 0.07
C VAL A 734 -9.91 8.87 -0.55
N SER A 735 -9.76 9.41 -1.76
CA SER A 735 -8.48 9.44 -2.47
C SER A 735 -8.13 10.84 -2.95
N VAL A 736 -7.02 11.38 -2.47
CA VAL A 736 -6.54 12.72 -2.86
C VAL A 736 -5.12 12.61 -3.43
N GLY A 737 -5.01 12.62 -4.76
CA GLY A 737 -3.75 12.38 -5.48
C GLY A 737 -2.62 13.38 -5.22
N GLY A 738 -2.90 14.51 -4.58
CA GLY A 738 -1.91 15.53 -4.23
C GLY A 738 -2.02 16.01 -2.78
N THR A 739 -1.40 17.16 -2.50
CA THR A 739 -1.33 17.69 -1.12
C THR A 739 -2.66 18.28 -0.64
N ILE A 740 -2.99 18.02 0.63
CA ILE A 740 -4.08 18.67 1.36
C ILE A 740 -3.50 19.80 2.21
N PHE A 741 -3.73 21.04 1.80
CA PHE A 741 -3.36 22.25 2.55
C PHE A 741 -4.54 22.80 3.35
N SER A 742 -4.35 22.91 4.67
CA SER A 742 -5.25 23.68 5.53
C SER A 742 -4.80 25.16 5.64
N SER A 743 -5.78 26.07 5.81
CA SER A 743 -5.55 27.52 5.92
C SER A 743 -6.29 28.16 7.09
N ASP A 744 -5.76 29.28 7.58
CA ASP A 744 -6.46 30.25 8.40
C ASP A 744 -7.29 31.22 7.54
N VAL A 745 -8.46 31.65 8.03
CA VAL A 745 -9.30 32.66 7.35
C VAL A 745 -9.60 33.79 8.34
N GLY A 746 -9.05 34.99 8.08
CA GLY A 746 -9.36 36.20 8.86
C GLY A 746 -8.96 36.13 10.34
N GLY A 747 -7.94 35.33 10.69
CA GLY A 747 -7.49 35.14 12.07
C GLY A 747 -8.28 34.11 12.88
N GLN A 748 -9.25 33.40 12.28
CA GLN A 748 -9.90 32.22 12.89
C GLN A 748 -9.17 30.95 12.45
N ILE A 749 -8.93 30.04 13.40
CA ILE A 749 -8.39 28.70 13.14
C ILE A 749 -9.50 27.89 12.46
N ARG A 750 -9.32 27.54 11.18
CA ARG A 750 -10.19 26.62 10.46
C ARG A 750 -9.42 25.38 10.06
N SER A 751 -10.12 24.25 10.03
CA SER A 751 -9.51 22.94 9.84
C SER A 751 -10.14 22.23 8.65
N GLY A 752 -9.31 21.62 7.80
CA GLY A 752 -9.80 20.55 6.93
C GLY A 752 -10.24 19.39 7.82
N TYR A 753 -11.40 18.81 7.53
CA TYR A 753 -11.98 17.76 8.36
C TYR A 753 -12.49 16.62 7.47
N PHE A 754 -12.06 15.41 7.77
CA PHE A 754 -12.52 14.18 7.11
C PHE A 754 -13.09 13.26 8.18
N ASP A 755 -14.38 12.94 8.06
CA ASP A 755 -15.07 11.89 8.79
C ASP A 755 -15.25 10.71 7.84
N LEU A 756 -14.68 9.55 8.16
CA LEU A 756 -14.92 8.34 7.37
C LEU A 756 -16.22 7.68 7.86
N GLY A 757 -16.31 7.34 9.15
CA GLY A 757 -17.60 7.17 9.81
C GLY A 757 -17.79 5.76 10.36
N GLN A 758 -18.54 4.89 9.68
CA GLN A 758 -18.75 3.50 10.08
C GLN A 758 -18.48 2.55 8.92
N GLY A 759 -17.52 1.66 9.07
CA GLY A 759 -17.16 0.65 8.08
C GLY A 759 -15.65 0.50 7.99
N ASP A 760 -15.16 -0.38 7.14
CA ASP A 760 -13.72 -0.57 6.95
C ASP A 760 -13.26 0.39 5.83
N ASP A 761 -12.93 1.61 6.21
CA ASP A 761 -12.75 2.72 5.27
C ASP A 761 -11.30 2.85 4.76
N ILE A 762 -11.12 3.45 3.58
CA ILE A 762 -9.82 3.72 2.97
C ILE A 762 -9.62 5.22 2.78
N PHE A 763 -8.58 5.77 3.40
CA PHE A 763 -8.11 7.13 3.15
C PHE A 763 -6.72 7.13 2.52
N SER A 764 -6.54 7.85 1.42
CA SER A 764 -5.22 8.07 0.81
C SER A 764 -4.97 9.51 0.41
N SER A 765 -3.74 9.99 0.64
CA SER A 765 -3.28 11.28 0.10
C SER A 765 -1.78 11.30 -0.20
N ALA A 766 -1.35 12.27 -1.02
CA ALA A 766 0.10 12.46 -1.24
C ALA A 766 0.79 13.02 0.01
N THR A 767 0.33 14.16 0.53
CA THR A 767 0.85 14.76 1.77
C THR A 767 -0.24 15.52 2.52
N LEU A 768 -0.10 15.66 3.84
CA LEU A 768 -0.95 16.49 4.68
C LEU A 768 -0.13 17.67 5.20
N ARG A 769 -0.53 18.90 4.89
CA ARG A 769 0.23 20.10 5.30
C ARG A 769 -0.68 21.18 5.88
N ALA A 770 -0.28 21.73 7.03
CA ALA A 770 -0.90 22.92 7.59
C ALA A 770 -0.02 24.16 7.38
N TRP A 771 -0.57 25.21 6.76
CA TRP A 771 0.22 26.41 6.42
C TRP A 771 0.42 27.32 7.65
N LYS A 772 1.69 27.63 7.95
CA LYS A 772 2.13 28.58 8.98
C LYS A 772 2.26 29.99 8.38
N ARG A 773 1.22 30.82 8.42
CA ARG A 773 1.29 32.14 7.75
C ARG A 773 0.85 33.34 8.57
N THR A 774 1.22 33.45 9.86
CA THR A 774 1.40 34.81 10.44
C THR A 774 2.30 34.83 11.68
N ALA A 775 2.93 35.99 11.91
CA ALA A 775 3.57 36.36 13.17
C ALA A 775 2.60 36.38 14.39
N SER A 776 1.32 36.06 14.19
CA SER A 776 0.28 36.01 15.22
C SER A 776 0.04 34.61 15.82
N GLY A 777 0.70 33.57 15.29
CA GLY A 777 0.68 32.23 15.89
C GLY A 777 -0.60 31.40 15.64
N ASN A 778 -1.42 31.78 14.65
CA ASN A 778 -2.57 30.98 14.24
C ASN A 778 -2.20 30.13 13.01
N SER A 779 -2.28 28.81 13.15
CA SER A 779 -2.05 27.83 12.07
C SER A 779 -3.36 27.10 11.76
N GLY A 780 -3.64 26.83 10.47
CA GLY A 780 -4.69 25.89 10.07
C GLY A 780 -4.39 24.48 10.60
N SER A 781 -5.35 23.55 10.51
CA SER A 781 -5.09 22.15 10.85
C SER A 781 -5.82 21.16 9.94
N ASN A 782 -5.32 19.92 9.87
CA ASN A 782 -6.05 18.82 9.25
C ASN A 782 -6.57 17.87 10.34
N VAL A 783 -7.80 17.40 10.23
CA VAL A 783 -8.38 16.42 11.13
C VAL A 783 -8.90 15.26 10.29
N LEU A 784 -8.43 14.06 10.61
CA LEU A 784 -8.88 12.80 10.04
C LEU A 784 -9.49 11.98 11.18
N ASN A 785 -10.82 11.91 11.19
CA ASN A 785 -11.60 11.06 12.07
C ASN A 785 -11.94 9.79 11.30
N LEU A 786 -11.30 8.68 11.65
CA LEU A 786 -11.50 7.38 11.02
C LEU A 786 -12.84 6.76 11.42
N GLY A 787 -13.37 7.14 12.59
CA GLY A 787 -14.68 6.65 13.01
C GLY A 787 -14.59 5.25 13.59
N LYS A 788 -15.46 4.34 13.15
CA LYS A 788 -15.55 2.95 13.61
C LYS A 788 -15.32 1.99 12.46
N GLY A 789 -14.62 0.90 12.73
CA GLY A 789 -14.30 -0.15 11.77
C GLY A 789 -12.81 -0.41 11.75
N HIS A 790 -12.34 -1.19 10.78
CA HIS A 790 -10.93 -1.42 10.52
C HIS A 790 -10.41 -0.57 9.36
N ASP A 791 -10.06 0.67 9.68
CA ASP A 791 -9.74 1.69 8.68
C ASP A 791 -8.28 1.63 8.21
N GLN A 792 -8.06 1.90 6.92
CA GLN A 792 -6.74 1.96 6.29
C GLN A 792 -6.41 3.40 5.86
N VAL A 793 -5.29 3.92 6.34
CA VAL A 793 -4.78 5.26 6.02
C VAL A 793 -3.42 5.16 5.36
N THR A 794 -3.30 5.70 4.14
CA THR A 794 -2.00 5.81 3.45
C THR A 794 -1.68 7.26 3.11
N ILE A 795 -0.60 7.79 3.69
CA ILE A 795 -0.02 9.09 3.30
C ILE A 795 1.32 8.84 2.61
N ASN A 796 1.38 9.11 1.31
CA ASN A 796 2.54 8.80 0.46
C ASN A 796 3.72 9.78 0.60
N GLY A 797 3.69 10.65 1.60
CA GLY A 797 4.73 11.63 1.87
C GLY A 797 4.53 12.27 3.24
N ASP A 798 4.93 13.54 3.39
CA ASP A 798 5.02 14.17 4.70
C ASP A 798 3.66 14.52 5.33
N VAL A 799 3.63 14.47 6.67
CA VAL A 799 2.57 15.05 7.50
C VAL A 799 3.18 16.20 8.30
N VAL A 800 2.86 17.44 7.93
CA VAL A 800 3.50 18.63 8.49
C VAL A 800 2.49 19.59 9.10
N GLY A 801 2.80 20.07 10.30
CA GLY A 801 1.98 21.02 11.04
C GLY A 801 0.87 20.32 11.81
N VAL A 802 -0.09 21.08 12.31
CA VAL A 802 -1.08 20.52 13.22
C VAL A 802 -2.06 19.60 12.48
N THR A 803 -1.86 18.30 12.64
CA THR A 803 -2.72 17.25 12.07
C THR A 803 -3.20 16.35 13.20
N LEU A 804 -4.49 16.01 13.23
CA LEU A 804 -5.05 15.02 14.16
C LEU A 804 -5.53 13.82 13.36
N ILE A 805 -5.03 12.63 13.68
CA ILE A 805 -5.56 11.36 13.18
C ILE A 805 -6.13 10.62 14.39
N ALA A 806 -7.40 10.23 14.30
CA ALA A 806 -8.09 9.60 15.42
C ALA A 806 -9.01 8.47 14.97
N SER A 807 -9.04 7.39 15.76
CA SER A 807 -9.90 6.22 15.53
C SER A 807 -10.68 5.87 16.81
N ARG A 808 -11.78 5.14 16.66
CA ARG A 808 -12.50 4.53 17.80
C ARG A 808 -12.21 3.05 17.94
N ASP A 809 -11.89 2.37 16.84
CA ASP A 809 -11.64 0.94 16.77
C ASP A 809 -10.20 0.70 16.22
N SER A 810 -9.90 -0.46 15.65
CA SER A 810 -8.58 -0.76 15.08
C SER A 810 -8.33 -0.03 13.77
N SER A 811 -7.11 0.40 13.49
CA SER A 811 -6.77 1.01 12.20
C SER A 811 -5.32 0.72 11.77
N ASP A 812 -5.12 0.65 10.46
CA ASP A 812 -3.81 0.50 9.81
C ASP A 812 -3.40 1.84 9.20
N ILE A 813 -2.38 2.48 9.76
CA ILE A 813 -1.90 3.81 9.34
C ILE A 813 -0.46 3.70 8.82
N ARG A 814 -0.28 4.03 7.55
CA ARG A 814 1.02 4.04 6.87
C ARG A 814 1.37 5.44 6.37
N ILE A 815 2.51 5.97 6.83
CA ILE A 815 3.07 7.24 6.38
C ILE A 815 4.48 6.98 5.84
N THR A 816 4.71 7.29 4.57
CA THR A 816 6.02 7.06 3.93
C THR A 816 6.98 8.24 4.08
N GLY A 817 6.47 9.44 4.37
CA GLY A 817 7.29 10.64 4.60
C GLY A 817 7.48 10.99 6.08
N THR A 818 8.03 12.18 6.32
CA THR A 818 8.33 12.65 7.68
C THR A 818 7.08 13.22 8.34
N VAL A 819 6.96 12.99 9.65
CA VAL A 819 5.89 13.57 10.46
C VAL A 819 6.47 14.66 11.36
N GLU A 820 6.06 15.90 11.12
CA GLU A 820 6.65 17.10 11.72
C GLU A 820 5.61 18.09 12.26
N ASP A 821 6.02 18.95 13.19
CA ASP A 821 5.30 20.17 13.58
C ASP A 821 3.92 19.97 14.23
N GLY A 822 3.79 18.93 15.07
CA GLY A 822 2.66 18.80 16.00
C GLY A 822 1.51 17.92 15.51
N ALA A 823 1.79 16.94 14.65
CA ALA A 823 0.86 15.86 14.34
C ALA A 823 0.56 15.00 15.59
N VAL A 824 -0.71 14.67 15.80
CA VAL A 824 -1.22 13.90 16.94
C VAL A 824 -1.99 12.69 16.44
N PHE A 825 -1.70 11.53 17.04
CA PHE A 825 -2.41 10.28 16.81
C PHE A 825 -3.15 9.90 18.09
N TYR A 826 -4.46 9.68 17.99
CA TYR A 826 -5.29 9.30 19.11
C TYR A 826 -6.22 8.15 18.71
N LEU A 827 -5.72 6.93 18.84
CA LEU A 827 -6.37 5.71 18.38
C LEU A 827 -7.19 5.06 19.51
N GLY A 828 -8.04 4.14 19.08
CA GLY A 828 -9.21 3.69 19.82
C GLY A 828 -8.98 2.42 20.64
N ASN A 829 -9.99 1.55 20.70
CA ASN A 829 -9.78 0.19 21.17
C ASN A 829 -9.69 -0.74 19.97
N GLY A 830 -8.65 -1.54 19.84
CA GLY A 830 -8.46 -2.42 18.69
C GLY A 830 -6.98 -2.68 18.51
N ASN A 831 -6.64 -3.55 17.57
CA ASN A 831 -5.23 -3.75 17.23
C ASN A 831 -4.85 -2.72 16.17
N ASP A 832 -4.26 -1.60 16.60
CA ASP A 832 -3.80 -0.55 15.71
C ASP A 832 -2.39 -0.83 15.19
N VAL A 833 -2.15 -0.57 13.90
CA VAL A 833 -0.81 -0.65 13.29
C VAL A 833 -0.44 0.71 12.72
N VAL A 834 0.60 1.34 13.28
CA VAL A 834 1.12 2.62 12.80
C VAL A 834 2.54 2.44 12.29
N THR A 835 2.78 2.74 11.01
CA THR A 835 4.11 2.71 10.39
C THR A 835 4.48 4.09 9.84
N ILE A 836 5.60 4.65 10.30
CA ILE A 836 6.20 5.88 9.80
C ILE A 836 7.59 5.53 9.24
N ALA A 837 7.76 5.59 7.92
CA ALA A 837 9.00 5.18 7.25
C ALA A 837 10.16 6.18 7.46
N GLU A 838 9.86 7.41 7.88
CA GLU A 838 10.84 8.45 8.14
C GLU A 838 10.86 8.79 9.66
N GLY A 839 11.04 10.06 10.02
CA GLY A 839 11.12 10.52 11.41
C GLY A 839 9.82 11.10 11.96
N TYR A 840 9.71 11.14 13.29
CA TYR A 840 8.63 11.83 14.03
C TYR A 840 9.23 12.92 14.90
N SER A 841 9.04 14.19 14.52
CA SER A 841 9.79 15.29 15.13
C SER A 841 9.04 16.62 15.22
N ILE A 842 9.67 17.57 15.89
CA ILE A 842 9.30 18.99 15.88
C ILE A 842 10.32 19.68 14.96
N ALA A 843 9.90 20.40 13.92
CA ALA A 843 10.83 21.11 13.06
C ALA A 843 11.42 22.32 13.81
N ASP A 844 12.75 22.38 13.81
CA ASP A 844 13.61 23.46 14.33
C ASP A 844 13.39 23.91 15.81
N VAL A 845 14.26 23.40 16.69
CA VAL A 845 14.31 23.64 18.15
C VAL A 845 14.49 25.13 18.55
N ASN A 846 14.73 26.02 17.59
CA ASN A 846 14.99 27.44 17.81
C ASN A 846 13.72 28.32 17.87
N VAL A 847 12.54 27.79 17.53
CA VAL A 847 11.28 28.57 17.50
C VAL A 847 10.34 28.16 18.65
N ARG A 848 10.81 28.26 19.90
CA ARG A 848 10.05 27.80 21.07
C ARG A 848 8.80 28.61 21.42
N SER A 849 8.64 29.87 20.99
CA SER A 849 7.56 30.73 21.52
C SER A 849 6.23 30.68 20.76
N SER A 850 6.21 30.33 19.47
CA SER A 850 4.95 30.17 18.70
C SER A 850 4.34 28.77 18.83
N PHE A 851 5.17 27.78 19.14
CA PHE A 851 4.83 26.34 19.17
C PHE A 851 3.84 25.93 20.27
N TYR A 852 3.92 26.53 21.46
CA TYR A 852 2.98 26.24 22.56
C TYR A 852 1.53 26.64 22.22
N GLY A 853 1.35 27.60 21.31
CA GLY A 853 0.03 27.98 20.79
C GLY A 853 -0.59 26.88 19.91
N ASP A 854 0.21 26.30 19.03
CA ASP A 854 -0.21 25.28 18.06
C ASP A 854 -0.61 23.95 18.74
N LEU A 855 0.20 23.47 19.70
CA LEU A 855 -0.11 22.26 20.48
C LEU A 855 -1.33 22.42 21.39
N ARG A 856 -1.52 23.61 21.98
CA ARG A 856 -2.72 23.91 22.76
C ARG A 856 -3.97 23.80 21.88
N GLY A 857 -3.92 24.29 20.64
CA GLY A 857 -4.99 24.11 19.67
C GLY A 857 -5.26 22.63 19.35
N ALA A 858 -4.21 21.80 19.22
CA ALA A 858 -4.36 20.36 19.00
C ALA A 858 -5.07 19.68 20.18
N LYS A 859 -4.70 20.04 21.41
CA LYS A 859 -5.34 19.55 22.62
C LYS A 859 -6.84 19.92 22.68
N GLU A 860 -7.16 21.18 22.44
CA GLU A 860 -8.56 21.65 22.44
C GLU A 860 -9.40 20.89 21.39
N ARG A 861 -8.81 20.54 20.24
CA ARG A 861 -9.43 19.69 19.22
C ARG A 861 -9.61 18.24 19.66
N VAL A 862 -8.63 17.63 20.32
CA VAL A 862 -8.77 16.27 20.88
C VAL A 862 -9.86 16.23 21.96
N ASP A 863 -9.92 17.23 22.84
CA ASP A 863 -10.96 17.32 23.88
C ASP A 863 -12.36 17.49 23.25
N LEU A 864 -12.47 18.30 22.19
CA LEU A 864 -13.69 18.42 21.39
C LEU A 864 -14.04 17.09 20.72
N LEU A 865 -13.09 16.42 20.06
CA LEU A 865 -13.31 15.14 19.42
C LEU A 865 -13.83 14.12 20.44
N LYS A 866 -13.16 13.97 21.59
CA LYS A 866 -13.60 13.12 22.71
C LYS A 866 -15.03 13.43 23.17
N SER A 867 -15.42 14.70 23.22
CA SER A 867 -16.79 15.10 23.55
C SER A 867 -17.82 14.71 22.48
N HIS A 868 -17.43 14.67 21.20
CA HIS A 868 -18.28 14.22 20.10
C HIS A 868 -18.31 12.68 20.00
N LEU A 869 -17.19 12.00 20.25
CA LEU A 869 -17.11 10.53 20.34
C LEU A 869 -18.08 9.99 21.42
N THR A 870 -18.33 10.78 22.46
CA THR A 870 -19.23 10.44 23.58
C THR A 870 -20.68 10.96 23.43
N ASN A 871 -20.97 11.82 22.46
CA ASN A 871 -22.31 12.34 22.19
C ASN A 871 -22.64 12.34 20.68
N PRO A 872 -23.35 11.31 20.18
CA PRO A 872 -23.63 11.14 18.74
C PRO A 872 -24.58 12.20 18.14
N ASN A 873 -25.18 13.08 18.96
CA ASN A 873 -26.09 14.14 18.49
C ASN A 873 -25.44 15.53 18.41
N ALA A 874 -24.13 15.64 18.60
CA ALA A 874 -23.43 16.91 18.49
C ALA A 874 -23.23 17.28 17.00
N ASN A 875 -23.71 18.47 16.59
CA ASN A 875 -23.51 18.98 15.22
C ASN A 875 -22.02 19.30 15.00
N TRP A 876 -21.31 18.41 14.33
CA TRP A 876 -19.91 18.56 13.94
C TRP A 876 -19.64 19.84 13.11
N TYR A 877 -20.66 20.30 12.37
CA TYR A 877 -20.57 21.44 11.46
C TYR A 877 -20.55 22.83 12.14
N ASP A 878 -21.09 22.97 13.36
CA ASP A 878 -21.27 24.28 14.04
C ASP A 878 -20.12 24.65 15.02
N GLY A 879 -19.22 23.70 15.33
CA GLY A 879 -18.44 23.74 16.58
C GLY A 879 -16.97 24.15 16.53
N ILE A 880 -16.29 24.10 15.38
CA ILE A 880 -14.84 24.42 15.31
C ILE A 880 -14.65 25.88 14.86
N HIS A 881 -15.23 26.80 15.63
CA HIS A 881 -14.96 28.24 15.52
C HIS A 881 -14.23 28.70 16.78
N PHE A 882 -12.90 28.65 16.78
CA PHE A 882 -12.13 29.22 17.88
C PHE A 882 -12.12 30.74 17.74
N VAL A 883 -12.96 31.41 18.54
CA VAL A 883 -12.94 32.86 18.67
C VAL A 883 -11.79 33.24 19.59
N ASN A 884 -10.81 33.95 19.04
CA ASN A 884 -9.72 34.57 19.78
C ASN A 884 -10.33 35.59 20.74
N SER A 885 -10.59 35.20 21.99
CA SER A 885 -10.85 36.19 23.04
C SER A 885 -9.54 36.46 23.76
N GLU A 886 -8.80 37.45 23.26
CA GLU A 886 -7.64 38.08 23.91
C GLU A 886 -7.94 38.67 25.31
N SER A 887 -9.11 38.39 25.90
CA SER A 887 -9.61 39.06 27.11
C SER A 887 -9.46 38.30 28.44
N GLN A 888 -8.96 37.05 28.44
CA GLN A 888 -8.78 36.28 29.69
C GLN A 888 -7.32 36.06 30.12
N ILE A 889 -6.33 36.65 29.42
CA ILE A 889 -4.90 36.47 29.75
C ILE A 889 -4.40 37.51 30.77
N ALA A 890 -5.28 38.33 31.34
CA ALA A 890 -4.92 39.23 32.43
C ALA A 890 -5.53 38.73 33.75
N SER A 891 -4.64 38.42 34.70
CA SER A 891 -4.88 38.02 36.09
C SER A 891 -5.44 36.62 36.31
N GLU A 892 -4.57 35.68 36.67
CA GLU A 892 -4.54 35.17 38.05
C GLU A 892 -3.29 34.29 38.26
N GLU A 893 -2.41 34.77 39.14
CA GLU A 893 -1.39 33.98 39.79
C GLU A 893 -2.05 32.88 40.66
N SER A 894 -1.36 31.75 40.79
CA SER A 894 -1.50 30.71 41.82
C SER A 894 -2.70 29.75 41.74
N ASN A 895 -2.47 28.53 41.22
CA ASN A 895 -2.49 27.28 42.02
C ASN A 895 -2.07 26.06 41.16
N PRO A 896 -1.08 25.24 41.58
CA PRO A 896 -0.75 23.97 40.94
C PRO A 896 -1.52 22.82 41.61
N ASP A 897 -2.49 22.23 40.91
CA ASP A 897 -2.93 20.83 41.05
C ASP A 897 -4.19 20.61 40.18
N VAL A 898 -3.97 20.13 38.95
CA VAL A 898 -4.95 19.38 38.16
C VAL A 898 -4.21 18.18 37.60
N THR A 899 -4.31 17.07 38.32
CA THR A 899 -3.48 15.87 38.13
C THR A 899 -4.12 14.89 37.15
N ALA A 900 -3.25 14.39 36.27
CA ALA A 900 -3.32 13.15 35.47
C ALA A 900 -4.10 13.17 34.15
N VAL A 901 -3.69 14.05 33.22
CA VAL A 901 -2.89 13.77 32.01
C VAL A 901 -2.70 15.13 31.34
N THR A 902 -1.56 15.76 31.59
CA THR A 902 -1.13 16.97 30.88
C THR A 902 -0.69 16.54 29.49
N PHE A 903 -1.47 16.84 28.44
CA PHE A 903 -0.90 17.02 27.10
C PHE A 903 0.15 18.12 27.24
N GLY A 904 1.41 17.75 27.44
CA GLY A 904 2.53 18.66 27.52
C GLY A 904 3.07 18.87 26.13
N ASP A 905 3.31 20.11 25.72
CA ASP A 905 4.43 20.66 24.94
C ASP A 905 5.19 19.79 23.89
N ARG A 906 4.63 18.69 23.39
CA ARG A 906 5.26 17.59 22.66
C ARG A 906 4.29 16.93 21.66
N PRO A 907 4.75 16.44 20.50
CA PRO A 907 3.98 15.56 19.63
C PRO A 907 3.52 14.29 20.37
N VAL A 908 2.31 13.81 20.10
CA VAL A 908 1.69 12.69 20.83
C VAL A 908 1.26 11.57 19.88
N ILE A 909 1.61 10.34 20.23
CA ILE A 909 1.01 9.11 19.70
C ILE A 909 0.36 8.36 20.85
N HIS A 910 -0.95 8.17 20.79
CA HIS A 910 -1.70 7.34 21.74
C HIS A 910 -2.39 6.22 20.96
N LEU A 911 -1.98 4.98 21.20
CA LEU A 911 -2.49 3.80 20.50
C LEU A 911 -3.77 3.24 21.13
N GLY A 912 -4.04 3.53 22.40
CA GLY A 912 -5.24 3.02 23.08
C GLY A 912 -5.12 1.55 23.49
N ASN A 913 -6.24 0.84 23.69
CA ASN A 913 -6.20 -0.56 24.16
C ASN A 913 -6.23 -1.55 22.99
N GLY A 914 -5.59 -2.71 23.13
CA GLY A 914 -5.50 -3.76 22.11
C GLY A 914 -4.06 -4.19 21.89
N ASP A 915 -3.80 -5.18 21.05
CA ASP A 915 -2.44 -5.61 20.73
C ASP A 915 -1.90 -4.70 19.61
N ASN A 916 -1.34 -3.54 19.96
CA ASN A 916 -0.96 -2.49 19.02
C ASN A 916 0.49 -2.63 18.52
N THR A 917 0.77 -2.09 17.34
CA THR A 917 2.11 -2.00 16.78
C THR A 917 2.41 -0.59 16.31
N LEU A 918 3.53 -0.02 16.77
CA LEU A 918 4.09 1.23 16.26
C LEU A 918 5.50 0.98 15.73
N GLU A 919 5.75 1.30 14.47
CA GLU A 919 7.08 1.29 13.86
C GLU A 919 7.42 2.68 13.31
N ILE A 920 8.56 3.25 13.76
CA ILE A 920 9.13 4.49 13.22
C ILE A 920 10.56 4.18 12.79
N SER A 921 10.87 4.34 11.50
CA SER A 921 12.13 3.86 10.92
C SER A 921 13.29 4.87 10.98
N LYS A 922 13.05 6.12 11.36
CA LYS A 922 14.09 7.13 11.64
C LYS A 922 13.83 7.86 12.96
N GLY A 923 14.58 8.94 13.20
CA GLY A 923 14.70 9.60 14.51
C GLY A 923 13.39 10.15 15.07
N VAL A 924 13.27 10.05 16.40
CA VAL A 924 12.11 10.47 17.18
C VAL A 924 12.51 11.58 18.17
N TYR A 925 11.82 12.72 18.13
CA TYR A 925 12.22 13.90 18.87
C TYR A 925 11.09 14.48 19.72
N TYR A 926 11.33 14.50 21.03
CA TYR A 926 10.47 15.11 22.04
C TYR A 926 9.02 14.64 21.95
N ALA A 927 8.80 13.38 21.63
CA ALA A 927 7.48 12.79 21.48
C ALA A 927 7.00 12.13 22.77
N ASP A 928 5.69 12.11 22.98
CA ASP A 928 5.06 11.27 24.00
C ASP A 928 4.29 10.15 23.28
N ILE A 929 4.79 8.92 23.44
CA ILE A 929 4.24 7.70 22.85
C ILE A 929 3.60 6.90 23.98
N SER A 930 2.34 6.54 23.82
CA SER A 930 1.60 5.77 24.82
C SER A 930 0.72 4.70 24.20
N SER A 931 0.59 3.59 24.90
CA SER A 931 -0.37 2.52 24.63
C SER A 931 -1.19 2.21 25.91
N GLY A 932 -2.18 1.33 25.77
CA GLY A 932 -3.16 0.96 26.79
C GLY A 932 -3.00 -0.47 27.28
N ASN A 933 -4.10 -1.18 27.47
CA ASN A 933 -4.04 -2.60 27.83
C ASN A 933 -3.88 -3.47 26.57
N GLY A 934 -2.92 -4.39 26.54
CA GLY A 934 -2.73 -5.32 25.42
C GLY A 934 -1.31 -5.87 25.35
N LYS A 935 -0.95 -6.54 24.27
CA LYS A 935 0.45 -6.89 23.98
C LYS A 935 0.98 -5.97 22.90
N ASP A 936 1.63 -4.91 23.32
CA ASP A 936 2.04 -3.84 22.44
C ASP A 936 3.47 -4.01 21.95
N LEU A 937 3.71 -3.62 20.70
CA LEU A 937 5.04 -3.56 20.09
C LEU A 937 5.37 -2.13 19.69
N ILE A 938 6.36 -1.52 20.35
CA ILE A 938 6.90 -0.22 19.95
C ILE A 938 8.30 -0.41 19.41
N LYS A 939 8.49 -0.16 18.12
CA LYS A 939 9.78 -0.28 17.43
C LYS A 939 10.21 1.09 16.89
N LEU A 940 11.23 1.67 17.52
CA LEU A 940 11.87 2.89 17.06
C LEU A 940 13.23 2.50 16.49
N SER A 941 13.36 2.59 15.17
CA SER A 941 14.55 2.18 14.42
C SER A 941 15.30 3.31 13.72
N GLY A 942 16.61 3.12 13.56
CA GLY A 942 17.52 4.02 12.84
C GLY A 942 18.19 3.26 11.70
N ALA A 943 18.94 3.96 10.82
CA ALA A 943 19.58 3.29 9.69
C ALA A 943 20.60 2.25 10.18
N ASP A 944 20.32 0.97 9.93
CA ASP A 944 21.23 -0.14 10.28
C ASP A 944 22.60 0.06 9.58
N GLY A 945 23.67 0.16 10.38
CA GLY A 945 25.06 0.02 9.88
C GLY A 945 25.80 1.29 9.45
N ALA A 946 25.34 2.51 9.79
CA ALA A 946 26.09 3.73 9.49
C ALA A 946 27.28 3.93 10.46
N ALA A 947 28.51 4.02 9.92
CA ALA A 947 29.74 4.31 10.68
C ALA A 947 29.82 5.76 11.24
N GLN A 948 28.81 6.59 11.00
CA GLN A 948 28.64 7.96 11.48
C GLN A 948 27.18 8.11 11.94
N ILE A 949 26.97 8.67 13.14
CA ILE A 949 25.61 8.90 13.67
C ILE A 949 25.06 10.19 13.06
N HIS A 950 24.01 10.09 12.25
CA HIS A 950 23.32 11.24 11.67
C HIS A 950 22.19 11.72 12.60
N LYS A 951 21.70 12.96 12.41
CA LYS A 951 20.53 13.48 13.15
C LYS A 951 19.30 12.56 12.99
N GLN A 952 19.21 11.79 11.92
CA GLN A 952 18.11 10.86 11.69
C GLN A 952 18.18 9.58 12.54
N ASP A 953 19.24 9.38 13.34
CA ASP A 953 19.46 8.14 14.11
C ASP A 953 19.23 8.31 15.62
N TYR A 954 18.62 9.40 16.08
CA TYR A 954 18.46 9.69 17.50
C TYR A 954 17.01 9.56 18.01
N ILE A 955 16.88 9.11 19.26
CA ILE A 955 15.68 9.28 20.08
C ILE A 955 16.02 10.30 21.18
N VAL A 956 15.32 11.43 21.17
CA VAL A 956 15.70 12.60 21.98
C VAL A 956 14.54 13.11 22.83
N GLY A 957 14.66 13.04 24.15
CA GLY A 957 13.66 13.59 25.06
C GLY A 957 12.26 12.96 24.94
N THR A 958 12.17 11.75 24.41
CA THR A 958 10.93 11.03 24.13
C THR A 958 10.45 10.25 25.36
N ALA A 959 9.15 10.27 25.62
CA ALA A 959 8.50 9.43 26.62
C ALA A 959 7.77 8.26 25.93
N ILE A 960 7.90 7.06 26.47
CA ILE A 960 7.25 5.83 26.03
C ILE A 960 6.57 5.20 27.24
N ASP A 961 5.28 4.90 27.13
CA ASP A 961 4.48 4.25 28.17
C ASP A 961 3.54 3.20 27.55
N THR A 962 3.79 1.89 27.72
CA THR A 962 2.99 0.86 27.04
C THR A 962 1.74 0.42 27.79
N GLY A 963 1.59 0.77 29.07
CA GLY A 963 0.35 0.49 29.80
C GLY A 963 0.35 -0.86 30.50
N ALA A 964 -0.53 -1.79 30.16
CA ALA A 964 -0.60 -3.09 30.86
C ALA A 964 -0.74 -4.26 29.90
N GLY A 965 -0.02 -5.34 30.16
CA GLY A 965 0.02 -6.56 29.38
C GLY A 965 1.46 -6.98 29.14
N ASN A 966 1.76 -7.83 28.16
CA ASN A 966 3.14 -8.27 27.95
C ASN A 966 3.70 -7.56 26.72
N ASP A 967 4.39 -6.46 26.97
CA ASP A 967 4.77 -5.50 25.95
C ASP A 967 6.23 -5.69 25.50
N ARG A 968 6.51 -5.13 24.33
CA ARG A 968 7.85 -5.15 23.74
C ARG A 968 8.24 -3.80 23.17
N ILE A 969 9.33 -3.25 23.69
CA ILE A 969 9.88 -1.96 23.25
C ILE A 969 11.24 -2.22 22.61
N GLU A 970 11.39 -1.98 21.31
CA GLU A 970 12.66 -2.07 20.58
C GLU A 970 13.18 -0.70 20.18
N LEU A 971 14.33 -0.31 20.76
CA LEU A 971 14.99 0.97 20.51
C LEU A 971 16.35 0.71 19.85
N THR A 972 16.38 0.78 18.52
CA THR A 972 17.62 0.52 17.75
C THR A 972 18.38 1.79 17.39
N ASN A 973 17.76 2.97 17.53
CA ASN A 973 18.40 4.29 17.47
C ASN A 973 19.27 4.58 18.69
N VAL A 974 20.03 5.67 18.59
CA VAL A 974 20.83 6.23 19.68
C VAL A 974 19.95 7.07 20.62
N LEU A 975 19.87 6.69 21.89
CA LEU A 975 19.19 7.49 22.92
C LEU A 975 20.05 8.71 23.35
N GLU A 976 19.49 9.92 23.28
CA GLU A 976 20.08 11.19 23.73
C GLU A 976 19.09 11.99 24.62
N ARG A 977 19.59 12.77 25.60
CA ARG A 977 18.83 13.78 26.37
C ARG A 977 17.48 13.35 27.00
N SER A 978 17.49 12.75 28.19
CA SER A 978 16.30 12.49 29.04
C SER A 978 15.10 11.83 28.34
N ASN A 979 15.29 10.61 27.86
CA ASN A 979 14.17 9.74 27.47
C ASN A 979 13.55 9.08 28.71
N THR A 980 12.24 8.82 28.69
CA THR A 980 11.55 8.05 29.73
C THR A 980 10.89 6.85 29.09
N ILE A 981 11.18 5.65 29.57
CA ILE A 981 10.64 4.40 29.05
C ILE A 981 9.96 3.70 30.22
N ASN A 982 8.67 3.44 30.09
CA ASN A 982 7.85 2.73 31.05
C ASN A 982 7.14 1.58 30.31
N SER A 983 7.41 0.33 30.67
CA SER A 983 6.69 -0.79 30.06
C SER A 983 5.38 -1.14 30.80
N GLY A 984 5.25 -0.72 32.06
CA GLY A 984 3.98 -0.76 32.77
C GLY A 984 3.70 -2.10 33.47
N ASP A 985 2.45 -2.54 33.59
CA ASP A 985 2.16 -3.77 34.35
C ASP A 985 2.23 -4.99 33.41
N GLY A 986 3.17 -5.92 33.59
CA GLY A 986 3.48 -6.86 32.53
C GLY A 986 4.63 -7.83 32.78
N ASN A 987 4.83 -8.79 31.87
CA ASN A 987 6.16 -9.37 31.72
C ASN A 987 6.73 -8.82 30.42
N ASP A 988 7.48 -7.73 30.53
CA ASP A 988 7.83 -6.92 29.38
C ASP A 988 9.26 -7.16 28.90
N VAL A 989 9.51 -6.80 27.64
CA VAL A 989 10.84 -6.88 27.03
C VAL A 989 11.23 -5.53 26.44
N ILE A 990 12.31 -4.96 26.95
CA ILE A 990 12.88 -3.69 26.48
C ILE A 990 14.22 -3.98 25.83
N VAL A 991 14.37 -3.69 24.54
CA VAL A 991 15.60 -3.87 23.78
C VAL A 991 16.22 -2.51 23.46
N VAL A 992 17.49 -2.30 23.82
CA VAL A 992 18.23 -1.06 23.57
C VAL A 992 19.55 -1.37 22.86
N LYS A 993 19.79 -0.78 21.67
CA LYS A 993 21.05 -1.01 20.92
C LYS A 993 22.14 0.06 21.11
N GLY A 994 21.81 1.27 21.57
CA GLY A 994 22.82 2.32 21.75
C GLY A 994 22.37 3.55 22.56
N VAL A 995 23.28 4.09 23.39
CA VAL A 995 23.07 5.33 24.16
C VAL A 995 24.30 6.22 23.97
N VAL A 996 24.15 7.51 23.68
CA VAL A 996 25.30 8.44 23.59
C VAL A 996 25.20 9.52 24.67
N GLY A 997 26.20 9.56 25.56
CA GLY A 997 26.44 10.70 26.45
C GLY A 997 27.35 11.72 25.77
N ARG A 998 26.90 12.96 25.58
CA ARG A 998 27.74 14.03 25.00
C ARG A 998 28.73 14.58 26.04
N GLU A 999 30.01 14.70 25.69
CA GLU A 999 30.96 15.52 26.46
C GLU A 999 30.64 17.01 26.25
N ALA A 1000 30.11 17.69 27.28
CA ALA A 1000 30.45 19.09 27.66
C ALA A 1000 29.38 19.72 28.58
N ASN A 1001 29.73 19.91 29.85
CA ASN A 1001 29.51 21.08 30.70
C ASN A 1001 28.14 21.82 30.84
N THR A 1002 27.01 21.42 30.24
CA THR A 1002 25.78 22.26 30.41
C THR A 1002 24.41 21.60 30.51
N MET A 1003 24.19 20.28 30.39
CA MET A 1003 22.84 19.71 30.59
C MET A 1003 22.92 18.32 31.25
N SER A 1004 22.43 18.21 32.48
CA SER A 1004 22.18 16.97 33.22
C SER A 1004 20.83 16.38 32.81
N THR A 1005 20.80 15.33 32.00
CA THR A 1005 19.53 14.71 31.56
C THR A 1005 19.74 13.20 31.33
N GLU A 1006 19.39 12.38 32.34
CA GLU A 1006 19.51 10.91 32.34
C GLU A 1006 18.29 10.27 31.62
N THR A 1007 18.50 9.21 30.82
CA THR A 1007 17.41 8.34 30.34
C THR A 1007 16.92 7.44 31.47
N THR A 1008 15.62 7.32 31.70
CA THR A 1008 15.03 6.46 32.74
C THR A 1008 14.27 5.29 32.13
N ILE A 1009 14.48 4.07 32.62
CA ILE A 1009 13.74 2.86 32.24
C ILE A 1009 13.06 2.25 33.47
N ASN A 1010 11.76 1.95 33.35
CA ASN A 1010 10.93 1.34 34.38
C ASN A 1010 10.18 0.12 33.79
N GLY A 1011 10.27 -1.02 34.48
CA GLY A 1011 9.57 -2.26 34.14
C GLY A 1011 8.12 -2.31 34.62
N GLY A 1012 7.81 -1.63 35.73
CA GLY A 1012 6.49 -1.67 36.40
C GLY A 1012 6.25 -2.95 37.22
N GLU A 1013 5.03 -3.50 37.22
CA GLU A 1013 4.70 -4.72 37.96
C GLU A 1013 4.82 -5.98 37.10
N GLY A 1014 5.81 -6.83 37.38
CA GLY A 1014 5.84 -8.21 36.90
C GLY A 1014 7.25 -8.78 36.80
N ILE A 1015 7.60 -9.44 35.70
CA ILE A 1015 8.97 -9.92 35.45
C ILE A 1015 9.45 -9.31 34.14
N ASP A 1016 10.28 -8.29 34.26
CA ASP A 1016 10.67 -7.46 33.14
C ASP A 1016 12.13 -7.69 32.74
N GLU A 1017 12.35 -7.73 31.42
CA GLU A 1017 13.64 -8.00 30.81
C GLU A 1017 14.14 -6.79 30.02
N LEU A 1018 15.33 -6.31 30.38
CA LEU A 1018 16.09 -5.33 29.60
C LEU A 1018 17.21 -6.02 28.82
N ILE A 1019 17.10 -6.06 27.50
CA ILE A 1019 18.14 -6.55 26.58
C ILE A 1019 18.94 -5.36 26.05
N TRP A 1020 20.24 -5.39 26.28
CA TRP A 1020 21.18 -4.39 25.80
C TRP A 1020 22.07 -4.99 24.71
N ASP A 1021 22.04 -4.47 23.50
CA ASP A 1021 22.80 -4.98 22.34
C ASP A 1021 23.74 -3.93 21.76
N SER A 1022 25.00 -3.93 22.20
CA SER A 1022 25.99 -2.87 21.91
C SER A 1022 26.82 -3.09 20.65
N SER A 1023 26.40 -3.97 19.74
CA SER A 1023 27.23 -4.51 18.66
C SER A 1023 27.87 -3.48 17.70
N ASN A 1024 27.46 -2.19 17.71
CA ASN A 1024 27.94 -1.17 16.75
C ASN A 1024 28.35 0.21 17.33
N TYR A 1025 28.31 0.49 18.64
CA TYR A 1025 28.58 1.84 19.18
C TYR A 1025 29.64 1.88 20.29
N THR A 1026 30.71 2.67 20.09
CA THR A 1026 31.74 2.96 21.11
C THR A 1026 31.32 4.12 22.02
N PHE A 1027 31.28 3.88 23.33
CA PHE A 1027 30.93 4.87 24.36
C PHE A 1027 32.12 5.76 24.76
N ASN A 1028 31.97 7.09 24.67
CA ASN A 1028 32.88 8.04 25.31
C ASN A 1028 32.27 8.53 26.64
N TYR A 1029 32.78 8.02 27.76
CA TYR A 1029 32.43 8.52 29.08
C TYR A 1029 33.29 9.73 29.46
N GLY A 1030 32.67 10.90 29.54
CA GLY A 1030 33.18 11.99 30.37
C GLY A 1030 33.05 11.62 31.86
N SER A 1031 34.06 11.92 32.67
CA SER A 1031 34.09 11.58 34.09
C SER A 1031 32.99 12.30 34.89
N GLY A 1032 31.87 11.62 35.22
CA GLY A 1032 30.93 12.07 36.26
C GLY A 1032 29.43 12.11 35.93
N SER A 1033 28.95 11.55 34.83
CA SER A 1033 27.51 11.56 34.46
C SER A 1033 26.97 10.14 34.18
N SER A 1034 25.87 9.75 34.82
CA SER A 1034 25.12 8.53 34.46
C SER A 1034 24.38 8.77 33.15
N ALA A 1035 24.61 7.95 32.13
CA ALA A 1035 23.89 8.07 30.86
C ALA A 1035 22.45 7.53 30.96
N MET A 1036 22.18 6.64 31.91
CA MET A 1036 20.91 5.93 32.07
C MET A 1036 20.66 5.52 33.53
N LYS A 1037 19.39 5.54 33.93
CA LYS A 1037 18.87 5.07 35.20
C LYS A 1037 17.86 3.95 34.92
N VAL A 1038 18.09 2.78 35.49
CA VAL A 1038 17.17 1.64 35.42
C VAL A 1038 16.53 1.49 36.79
N ASP A 1039 15.20 1.47 36.83
CA ASP A 1039 14.43 1.35 38.06
C ASP A 1039 14.51 -0.07 38.67
N ASN A 1040 14.05 -0.24 39.90
CA ASN A 1040 14.15 -1.51 40.64
C ASN A 1040 13.09 -2.55 40.24
N THR A 1041 12.23 -2.17 39.30
CA THR A 1041 11.18 -2.97 38.65
C THR A 1041 11.68 -3.77 37.45
N ILE A 1042 12.97 -3.70 37.11
CA ILE A 1042 13.57 -4.56 36.09
C ILE A 1042 14.24 -5.76 36.76
N GLU A 1043 13.72 -6.97 36.56
CA GLU A 1043 14.23 -8.20 37.18
C GLU A 1043 15.38 -8.85 36.39
N GLN A 1044 15.39 -8.71 35.06
CA GLN A 1044 16.35 -9.38 34.18
C GLN A 1044 17.07 -8.37 33.28
N ILE A 1045 18.40 -8.50 33.15
CA ILE A 1045 19.18 -7.62 32.26
C ILE A 1045 20.17 -8.47 31.45
N GLN A 1046 20.02 -8.49 30.13
CA GLN A 1046 20.93 -9.18 29.22
C GLN A 1046 21.87 -8.19 28.53
N PHE A 1047 23.15 -8.52 28.40
CA PHE A 1047 24.11 -7.76 27.60
C PHE A 1047 24.67 -8.60 26.45
N ASN A 1048 24.49 -8.10 25.24
CA ASN A 1048 25.00 -8.63 23.98
C ASN A 1048 26.02 -7.61 23.39
N GLY A 1049 27.16 -8.08 22.85
CA GLY A 1049 28.16 -7.25 22.17
C GLY A 1049 29.49 -6.96 22.91
N ASP A 1050 30.40 -6.22 22.24
CA ASP A 1050 31.78 -5.91 22.69
C ASP A 1050 31.89 -4.56 23.45
N ASN A 1051 32.82 -4.48 24.42
CA ASN A 1051 33.23 -3.28 25.18
C ASN A 1051 32.11 -2.55 25.97
N ASN A 1052 31.15 -3.30 26.50
CA ASN A 1052 30.10 -2.75 27.36
C ASN A 1052 30.67 -2.15 28.66
N VAL A 1053 30.55 -0.83 28.82
CA VAL A 1053 30.71 -0.12 30.10
C VAL A 1053 29.35 0.48 30.44
N VAL A 1054 28.62 -0.16 31.35
CA VAL A 1054 27.32 0.34 31.82
C VAL A 1054 27.43 0.62 33.31
N ALA A 1055 27.11 1.85 33.72
CA ALA A 1055 27.05 2.24 35.11
C ALA A 1055 25.59 2.21 35.56
N PHE A 1056 25.26 1.28 36.46
CA PHE A 1056 23.94 1.20 37.06
C PHE A 1056 23.91 2.03 38.34
N ASN A 1057 22.87 2.86 38.50
CA ASN A 1057 22.55 3.50 39.77
C ASN A 1057 21.39 2.74 40.43
N PHE A 1058 21.70 1.88 41.40
CA PHE A 1058 20.74 0.99 42.05
C PHE A 1058 20.02 1.61 43.28
N ASP A 1059 19.60 2.87 43.17
CA ASP A 1059 18.82 3.54 44.21
C ASP A 1059 17.39 2.98 44.26
N GLY A 1060 17.12 1.97 45.10
CA GLY A 1060 15.73 1.63 45.45
C GLY A 1060 15.36 0.19 45.81
N PHE A 1061 16.25 -0.81 45.69
CA PHE A 1061 15.85 -2.20 45.98
C PHE A 1061 15.37 -2.39 47.44
N LYS A 1062 14.13 -2.86 47.62
CA LYS A 1062 13.57 -3.24 48.93
C LYS A 1062 14.02 -4.65 49.32
N GLU A 1063 14.18 -4.89 50.63
CA GLU A 1063 14.41 -6.23 51.20
C GLU A 1063 13.29 -7.18 50.74
N GLY A 1064 13.62 -8.21 49.94
CA GLY A 1064 12.62 -9.25 49.68
C GLY A 1064 12.87 -10.24 48.55
N ASN A 1065 13.23 -9.86 47.33
CA ASN A 1065 13.21 -10.80 46.19
C ASN A 1065 14.04 -10.43 44.94
N ALA A 1066 14.87 -9.40 44.93
CA ALA A 1066 15.60 -9.05 43.71
C ALA A 1066 16.82 -9.96 43.50
N SER A 1067 16.75 -10.84 42.49
CA SER A 1067 17.91 -11.49 41.88
C SER A 1067 18.06 -10.92 40.47
N VAL A 1068 18.80 -9.81 40.32
CA VAL A 1068 19.11 -9.31 38.96
C VAL A 1068 19.98 -10.36 38.29
N LEU A 1069 19.43 -10.98 37.24
CA LEU A 1069 20.09 -12.01 36.45
C LEU A 1069 20.77 -11.32 35.27
N VAL A 1070 22.09 -11.25 35.34
CA VAL A 1070 22.88 -10.66 34.25
C VAL A 1070 23.49 -11.76 33.42
N TYR A 1071 23.20 -11.79 32.12
CA TYR A 1071 23.86 -12.62 31.12
C TYR A 1071 24.80 -11.78 30.27
N ALA A 1072 26.06 -12.24 30.14
CA ALA A 1072 27.02 -11.66 29.21
C ALA A 1072 27.60 -12.78 28.34
N THR A 1073 27.30 -12.73 27.05
CA THR A 1073 27.83 -13.66 26.04
C THR A 1073 29.00 -12.99 25.32
N ASN A 1074 30.23 -13.55 25.31
CA ASN A 1074 31.25 -13.05 24.37
C ASN A 1074 32.37 -14.04 23.99
N GLU A 1075 32.85 -13.94 22.75
CA GLU A 1075 34.10 -14.51 22.19
C GLU A 1075 35.30 -13.51 22.15
N GLY A 1076 35.16 -12.26 22.65
CA GLY A 1076 36.18 -11.19 22.58
C GLY A 1076 36.83 -10.74 23.91
N THR A 1077 38.12 -10.36 23.86
CA THR A 1077 38.95 -9.91 25.01
C THR A 1077 38.74 -8.41 25.35
N GLY A 1078 37.90 -8.04 26.33
CA GLY A 1078 37.83 -6.62 26.75
C GLY A 1078 36.70 -6.12 27.67
N ASN A 1079 35.65 -6.90 27.94
CA ASN A 1079 34.44 -6.38 28.63
C ASN A 1079 34.68 -6.00 30.10
N LYS A 1080 34.24 -4.79 30.51
CA LYS A 1080 34.28 -4.25 31.89
C LYS A 1080 32.88 -3.88 32.39
N VAL A 1081 32.28 -4.75 33.21
CA VAL A 1081 31.02 -4.42 33.89
C VAL A 1081 31.34 -3.62 35.17
N ARG A 1082 30.77 -2.42 35.31
CA ARG A 1082 30.96 -1.53 36.48
C ARG A 1082 29.66 -1.35 37.23
N LEU A 1083 29.59 -1.88 38.45
CA LEU A 1083 28.40 -1.79 39.30
C LEU A 1083 28.71 -0.81 40.44
N ALA A 1084 27.95 0.27 40.58
CA ALA A 1084 28.13 1.29 41.62
C ALA A 1084 26.92 1.35 42.55
N THR A 1085 27.14 1.49 43.86
CA THR A 1085 26.06 1.75 44.85
C THR A 1085 26.09 3.19 45.34
N ALA A 1086 24.92 3.82 45.53
CA ALA A 1086 24.72 5.26 45.72
C ALA A 1086 25.23 5.89 47.04
N ASP A 1087 26.07 5.22 47.84
CA ASP A 1087 26.63 5.80 49.07
C ASP A 1087 27.79 6.79 48.79
N TRP A 1088 27.69 7.62 47.75
CA TRP A 1088 28.75 8.56 47.37
C TRP A 1088 28.33 10.03 47.58
N THR A 1089 28.76 10.59 48.72
CA THR A 1089 28.80 12.05 48.90
C THR A 1089 30.20 12.54 48.55
N PRO A 1090 30.40 13.36 47.50
CA PRO A 1090 31.71 13.92 47.22
C PRO A 1090 32.16 14.79 48.39
N LYS A 1091 33.36 14.55 48.94
CA LYS A 1091 33.98 15.49 49.87
C LYS A 1091 34.20 16.80 49.13
N SER A 1092 33.72 17.92 49.68
CA SER A 1092 33.84 19.23 49.07
C SER A 1092 35.27 19.54 48.64
N GLY A 1093 35.48 19.81 47.35
CA GLY A 1093 36.76 20.32 46.83
C GLY A 1093 37.55 19.39 45.90
N GLN A 1094 37.03 18.22 45.52
CA GLN A 1094 37.59 17.44 44.40
C GLN A 1094 36.51 17.06 43.39
N ASN A 1095 36.61 17.58 42.18
CA ASN A 1095 35.64 17.43 41.09
C ASN A 1095 36.03 16.34 40.07
N TYR A 1096 36.90 15.39 40.42
CA TYR A 1096 37.40 14.37 39.48
C TYR A 1096 37.56 13.00 40.12
N PHE A 1097 37.26 11.96 39.35
CA PHE A 1097 37.57 10.56 39.65
C PHE A 1097 38.96 10.24 39.06
N ASP A 1098 39.99 10.13 39.89
CA ASP A 1098 41.29 9.58 39.47
C ASP A 1098 41.30 8.06 39.71
N ALA A 1099 40.95 7.30 38.65
CA ALA A 1099 40.87 5.84 38.68
C ALA A 1099 42.25 5.15 38.81
N THR A 1100 43.38 5.88 38.81
CA THR A 1100 44.70 5.23 38.91
C THR A 1100 45.06 4.75 40.32
N ASN A 1101 44.30 5.13 41.36
CA ASN A 1101 44.71 4.93 42.74
C ASN A 1101 43.73 4.18 43.67
N TYR A 1102 42.61 3.63 43.17
CA TYR A 1102 41.67 2.85 43.99
C TYR A 1102 41.50 1.42 43.47
N THR A 1103 42.24 0.49 44.06
CA THR A 1103 41.93 -0.94 44.06
C THR A 1103 40.92 -1.20 45.18
N ALA A 1104 39.63 -1.10 44.90
CA ALA A 1104 38.61 -1.62 45.81
C ALA A 1104 38.65 -3.16 45.74
N THR A 1105 39.19 -3.79 46.77
CA THR A 1105 39.13 -5.24 46.91
C THR A 1105 37.74 -5.60 47.46
N ALA A 1106 36.76 -5.83 46.58
CA ALA A 1106 35.45 -6.32 46.99
C ALA A 1106 35.48 -7.85 47.09
N SER A 1107 35.16 -8.38 48.28
CA SER A 1107 35.07 -9.81 48.56
C SER A 1107 33.72 -10.37 48.07
N GLY A 1108 33.64 -10.77 46.80
CA GLY A 1108 32.58 -11.65 46.30
C GLY A 1108 32.99 -13.12 46.45
N THR A 1109 32.09 -13.99 46.92
CA THR A 1109 32.32 -15.45 46.88
C THR A 1109 31.84 -16.00 45.54
N THR A 1110 32.75 -16.52 44.72
CA THR A 1110 32.44 -17.37 43.57
C THR A 1110 31.71 -18.62 44.06
N LYS A 1111 30.49 -18.87 43.57
CA LYS A 1111 29.72 -20.07 43.90
C LYS A 1111 29.33 -20.83 42.64
N ALA A 1112 30.09 -21.89 42.37
CA ALA A 1112 29.81 -22.99 41.46
C ALA A 1112 29.72 -22.64 39.95
N ASP A 1113 30.34 -23.53 39.17
CA ASP A 1113 30.24 -23.63 37.71
C ASP A 1113 28.95 -24.42 37.41
N ILE A 1114 27.93 -23.75 36.87
CA ILE A 1114 26.67 -24.39 36.47
C ILE A 1114 26.69 -24.44 34.94
N GLY A 1115 27.25 -25.50 34.39
CA GLY A 1115 27.19 -25.78 32.95
C GLY A 1115 27.96 -24.80 32.05
N GLY A 1116 29.07 -24.22 32.53
CA GLY A 1116 29.88 -23.25 31.76
C GLY A 1116 29.65 -21.80 32.15
N LEU A 1117 28.62 -21.50 32.95
CA LEU A 1117 28.34 -20.17 33.48
C LEU A 1117 29.04 -19.97 34.85
N GLN A 1118 29.83 -18.91 34.98
CA GLN A 1118 30.41 -18.44 36.24
C GLN A 1118 29.42 -17.53 36.98
N LYS A 1119 29.01 -17.93 38.19
CA LYS A 1119 28.14 -17.11 39.05
C LYS A 1119 28.94 -16.21 40.00
N TYR A 1120 28.68 -14.91 39.94
CA TYR A 1120 29.14 -13.89 40.88
C TYR A 1120 27.95 -13.40 41.71
N GLU A 1121 28.04 -13.58 43.03
CA GLU A 1121 26.99 -13.20 43.98
C GLU A 1121 27.48 -12.00 44.80
N TYR A 1122 26.73 -10.90 44.76
CA TYR A 1122 26.94 -9.74 45.62
C TYR A 1122 25.73 -9.54 46.50
N SER A 1123 25.94 -9.24 47.78
CA SER A 1123 24.84 -8.98 48.70
C SER A 1123 25.16 -7.83 49.63
N LYS A 1124 24.28 -6.82 49.66
CA LYS A 1124 24.35 -5.65 50.55
C LYS A 1124 22.91 -5.27 50.93
N ASN A 1125 22.68 -4.98 52.22
CA ASN A 1125 21.38 -4.55 52.76
C ASN A 1125 20.16 -5.43 52.37
N GLY A 1126 20.32 -6.76 52.35
CA GLY A 1126 19.23 -7.70 52.06
C GLY A 1126 18.87 -7.87 50.57
N VAL A 1127 19.64 -7.26 49.67
CA VAL A 1127 19.51 -7.38 48.21
C VAL A 1127 20.64 -8.28 47.70
N THR A 1128 20.33 -9.26 46.84
CA THR A 1128 21.31 -10.20 46.29
C THR A 1128 21.36 -10.11 44.76
N VAL A 1129 22.43 -9.54 44.21
CA VAL A 1129 22.65 -9.50 42.76
C VAL A 1129 23.38 -10.78 42.34
N ASN A 1130 22.83 -11.50 41.35
CA ASN A 1130 23.39 -12.74 40.83
C ASN A 1130 23.80 -12.56 39.37
N LEU A 1131 25.09 -12.27 39.14
CA LEU A 1131 25.66 -12.13 37.81
C LEU A 1131 26.10 -13.51 37.29
N TYR A 1132 25.66 -13.92 36.10
CA TYR A 1132 26.06 -15.17 35.45
C TYR A 1132 26.80 -14.86 34.15
N VAL A 1133 28.08 -15.20 34.11
CA VAL A 1133 28.96 -14.89 32.98
C VAL A 1133 29.26 -16.16 32.22
N GLU A 1134 29.05 -16.18 30.90
CA GLU A 1134 29.24 -17.38 30.08
C GLU A 1134 30.72 -17.65 29.76
N THR A 1135 31.63 -16.71 30.03
CA THR A 1135 33.07 -16.86 29.78
C THR A 1135 33.98 -16.51 30.95
N SER A 1136 35.21 -17.03 30.92
CA SER A 1136 36.21 -16.90 31.98
C SER A 1136 36.98 -15.56 32.01
N GLU A 1137 36.65 -14.58 31.14
CA GLU A 1137 37.46 -13.37 30.92
C GLU A 1137 36.70 -12.03 31.12
N VAL A 1138 35.64 -11.99 31.95
CA VAL A 1138 34.99 -10.72 32.32
C VAL A 1138 35.63 -10.13 33.58
N ASN A 1139 36.12 -8.88 33.49
CA ASN A 1139 36.55 -8.12 34.67
C ASN A 1139 35.34 -7.39 35.28
N VAL A 1140 34.85 -7.89 36.41
CA VAL A 1140 33.78 -7.25 37.18
C VAL A 1140 34.41 -6.32 38.22
N GLU A 1141 34.21 -5.02 38.08
CA GLU A 1141 34.68 -4.00 39.03
C GLU A 1141 33.48 -3.51 39.86
N TRP A 1142 33.49 -3.77 41.19
CA TRP A 1142 32.47 -3.32 42.14
C TRP A 1142 32.92 -2.01 42.80
N TYR A 1143 32.08 -0.96 42.75
CA TYR A 1143 32.37 0.37 43.31
C TYR A 1143 31.40 0.77 44.44
#